data_AF-A0A6A6TSW6-F1
#
_entry.id   AF-A0A6A6TSW6-F1
#
_cell.length_a   1.000
_cell.length_b   1.000
_cell.length_c   1.000
_cell.angle_alpha   90.00
_cell.angle_beta   90.00
_cell.angle_gamma   90.00
#
_symmetry.space_group_name_H-M   'P 1'
#
loop_
_entity.id
_entity.type
_entity.pdbx_description
1 polymer ?
#
loop_
_entity_poly.entity_id
_entity_poly.type
_entity_poly.pdbx_seq_one_letter_code
_entity_poly.pdbx_strand_id
1 'polypeptide(L)'
;MATVIKVPCSSANIGPGFDVIGLALNIYLEVEVTVTHREKSDHSLHCRITYEGVNAESVSLKAEDNLITRTAVYVLRCHGIRAFPCETHVHVKNPIPLGRGLGSSGAAIVAGVNLANEVGNLRLTKARMLDYCLMEERHPDNVAAALYGGFVGTYLNELSQEDTERLEIPLSEVLPEPAGGVDTGLRPPEPPHNIGHFKKFKWAPEIKCICIIPNFEVSTAKAREVLPSSFSRKDAIFNMQRLALLTSALGDSPPDSDMIYTAMQDKLHQPYRRGLIPGLTEILQSVTPQSHPGLLGICLSGAGPTILALATHNFDGIAEHLLEQFKKENITCDWRLLQPAEEGTTVTKSSAGLPKGEALTYASAGVSIDAGNELVKHIKASVATTKRPGADAEIGGFGGLLDLKAAGYTEPPILVGAIDGIGTKVKIAFEMGKHDTVGIDLVAMNVNDLVVQGAEPLMFLDYYACSKLNVQDAAAFVKGVADGCRQSGAALVGGETAEMPGLYKEGEYDAGGAAIGALQRGATILPDKSAMAEGDVLLGLESNGAHSNGFSLIRKILETKGLSFHDTAPWSTNESVGTSLLAPTKIYVKPLLAAARKGLIKGMAHITGGGLLENIPRMLPATLAANLDAKTWPVPAVFKWLKEAGGIENVEFSRTWNTGIGMVLVVSADNAKATTALLEEHGEKVYSIGALTKRVDDDCNVRNMEIWG
;
A
#
# COMPACT_ATOMS: atom_id res chain seq x y z
N MET A 1 -18.84 -4.07 15.19
CA MET A 1 -17.48 -3.57 14.83
C MET A 1 -17.38 -2.15 15.37
N ALA A 2 -16.26 -1.78 15.99
CA ALA A 2 -16.04 -0.41 16.45
C ALA A 2 -15.17 0.30 15.41
N THR A 3 -15.66 1.39 14.82
CA THR A 3 -14.90 2.23 13.88
C THR A 3 -14.53 3.53 14.57
N VAL A 4 -13.29 4.00 14.51
CA VAL A 4 -12.89 5.29 15.07
C VAL A 4 -12.51 6.21 13.93
N ILE A 5 -13.19 7.35 13.84
CA ILE A 5 -12.89 8.42 12.90
C ILE A 5 -12.13 9.49 13.67
N LYS A 6 -10.91 9.80 13.25
CA LYS A 6 -10.03 10.75 13.92
C LYS A 6 -9.75 11.93 12.98
N VAL A 7 -10.14 13.12 13.40
CA VAL A 7 -10.07 14.36 12.61
C VAL A 7 -9.24 15.39 13.35
N PRO A 8 -8.11 15.88 12.80
CA PRO A 8 -7.33 16.92 13.43
C PRO A 8 -8.09 18.25 13.43
N CYS A 9 -7.79 19.07 14.43
CA CYS A 9 -8.22 20.45 14.46
C CYS A 9 -7.48 21.26 13.39
N SER A 10 -8.00 22.44 13.07
CA SER A 10 -7.38 23.30 12.06
C SER A 10 -7.26 24.74 12.52
N SER A 11 -6.14 25.36 12.16
CA SER A 11 -5.97 26.80 12.17
C SER A 11 -6.12 27.31 10.74
N ALA A 12 -7.02 28.26 10.55
CA ALA A 12 -7.35 28.85 9.24
C ALA A 12 -6.99 30.33 9.22
N ASN A 13 -7.15 30.99 8.08
CA ASN A 13 -6.85 32.42 7.93
C ASN A 13 -5.44 32.83 8.42
N ILE A 14 -4.44 31.96 8.20
CA ILE A 14 -3.08 32.15 8.73
C ILE A 14 -2.45 33.38 8.10
N GLY A 15 -2.26 34.43 8.91
CA GLY A 15 -1.73 35.71 8.48
C GLY A 15 -2.51 36.26 7.26
N PRO A 16 -1.86 36.49 6.11
CA PRO A 16 -2.50 37.05 4.92
C PRO A 16 -3.45 36.08 4.19
N GLY A 17 -3.47 34.80 4.56
CA GLY A 17 -4.15 33.71 3.85
C GLY A 17 -5.64 33.56 4.17
N PHE A 18 -6.39 34.67 4.18
CA PHE A 18 -7.82 34.68 4.46
C PHE A 18 -8.61 33.77 3.51
N ASP A 19 -9.39 32.82 4.04
CA ASP A 19 -10.17 31.77 3.35
C ASP A 19 -9.37 30.87 2.38
N VAL A 20 -8.03 30.93 2.44
CA VAL A 20 -7.13 30.23 1.50
C VAL A 20 -6.15 29.31 2.22
N ILE A 21 -5.60 29.74 3.36
CA ILE A 21 -4.51 29.01 4.03
C ILE A 21 -5.01 28.37 5.32
N GLY A 22 -4.81 27.05 5.41
CA GLY A 22 -5.12 26.24 6.58
C GLY A 22 -3.93 25.40 7.04
N LEU A 23 -3.89 25.09 8.33
CA LEU A 23 -2.92 24.20 8.96
C LEU A 23 -3.65 23.23 9.86
N ALA A 24 -3.51 21.93 9.61
CA ALA A 24 -3.99 20.90 10.51
C ALA A 24 -3.05 20.79 11.71
N LEU A 25 -3.60 20.71 12.93
CA LEU A 25 -2.82 20.63 14.16
C LEU A 25 -3.18 19.37 14.94
N ASN A 26 -2.22 18.81 15.67
CA ASN A 26 -2.28 17.50 16.34
C ASN A 26 -3.18 17.42 17.60
N ILE A 27 -4.29 18.15 17.63
CA ILE A 27 -5.42 17.94 18.55
C ILE A 27 -6.54 17.30 17.74
N TYR A 28 -7.09 16.18 18.18
CA TYR A 28 -8.02 15.41 17.35
C TYR A 28 -9.41 15.29 17.98
N LEU A 29 -10.42 15.56 17.17
CA LEU A 29 -11.78 15.06 17.37
C LEU A 29 -11.79 13.58 17.03
N GLU A 30 -12.21 12.73 17.97
CA GLU A 30 -12.40 11.30 17.74
C GLU A 30 -13.89 10.95 17.82
N VAL A 31 -14.37 10.19 16.83
CA VAL A 31 -15.73 9.69 16.77
C VAL A 31 -15.67 8.16 16.71
N GLU A 32 -15.98 7.52 17.83
CA GLU A 32 -16.09 6.07 17.93
C GLU A 32 -17.51 5.64 17.56
N VAL A 33 -17.63 4.74 16.60
CA VAL A 33 -18.87 4.31 15.97
C VAL A 33 -19.06 2.82 16.22
N THR A 34 -20.13 2.45 16.90
CA THR A 34 -20.52 1.06 17.10
C THR A 34 -21.87 0.82 16.43
N VAL A 35 -21.88 -0.05 15.41
CA VAL A 35 -23.11 -0.45 14.72
C VAL A 35 -23.59 -1.80 15.25
N THR A 36 -24.87 -1.91 15.63
CA THR A 36 -25.49 -3.16 16.07
C THR A 36 -26.18 -3.88 14.90
N HIS A 37 -26.60 -5.13 15.11
CA HIS A 37 -27.37 -5.90 14.11
C HIS A 37 -28.88 -5.59 14.13
N ARG A 38 -29.33 -4.61 14.93
CA ARG A 38 -30.75 -4.29 15.06
C ARG A 38 -31.16 -3.25 14.01
N GLU A 39 -32.16 -3.60 13.21
CA GLU A 39 -32.79 -2.70 12.23
C GLU A 39 -33.82 -1.74 12.88
N LYS A 40 -34.22 -2.00 14.12
CA LYS A 40 -35.15 -1.14 14.90
C LYS A 40 -34.42 -0.59 16.12
N SER A 41 -34.54 0.72 16.35
CA SER A 41 -33.98 1.41 17.51
C SER A 41 -35.03 2.34 18.12
N ASP A 42 -35.00 2.50 19.44
CA ASP A 42 -35.83 3.47 20.16
C ASP A 42 -35.23 4.89 20.09
N HIS A 43 -34.05 5.05 19.46
CA HIS A 43 -33.35 6.32 19.31
C HIS A 43 -33.70 7.00 17.97
N SER A 44 -33.82 8.33 17.99
CA SER A 44 -34.02 9.16 16.79
C SER A 44 -32.98 8.84 15.71
N LEU A 45 -33.42 8.70 14.45
CA LEU A 45 -32.55 8.37 13.30
C LEU A 45 -31.75 7.05 13.46
N HIS A 46 -32.16 6.17 14.37
CA HIS A 46 -31.43 4.97 14.77
C HIS A 46 -30.04 5.25 15.36
N CYS A 47 -29.82 6.44 15.93
CA CYS A 47 -28.51 6.85 16.41
C CYS A 47 -28.56 7.32 17.87
N ARG A 48 -27.73 6.71 18.71
CA ARG A 48 -27.44 7.15 20.09
C ARG A 48 -26.14 7.94 20.08
N ILE A 49 -26.10 9.10 20.73
CA ILE A 49 -24.88 9.90 20.88
C ILE A 49 -24.44 9.93 22.34
N THR A 50 -23.14 9.79 22.57
CA THR A 50 -22.50 10.12 23.85
C THR A 50 -21.32 11.04 23.60
N TYR A 51 -21.07 12.00 24.48
CA TYR A 51 -20.04 13.01 24.27
C TYR A 51 -19.14 13.13 25.51
N GLU A 52 -17.83 13.21 25.30
CA GLU A 52 -16.86 13.64 26.30
C GLU A 52 -15.90 14.67 25.69
N GLY A 53 -15.40 15.59 26.51
CA GLY A 53 -14.50 16.66 26.07
C GLY A 53 -14.96 18.05 26.49
N VAL A 54 -14.45 19.07 25.81
CA VAL A 54 -14.69 20.47 26.17
C VAL A 54 -16.16 20.82 25.94
N ASN A 55 -16.77 21.51 26.92
CA ASN A 55 -18.15 21.98 26.89
C ASN A 55 -19.20 20.87 26.63
N ALA A 56 -19.00 19.65 27.16
CA ALA A 56 -19.92 18.52 26.97
C ALA A 56 -21.39 18.83 27.30
N GLU A 57 -21.64 19.74 28.25
CA GLU A 57 -22.98 20.14 28.67
C GLU A 57 -23.73 21.02 27.65
N SER A 58 -23.02 21.67 26.72
CA SER A 58 -23.64 22.53 25.70
C SER A 58 -23.86 21.83 24.35
N VAL A 59 -23.54 20.54 24.24
CA VAL A 59 -23.67 19.76 23.00
C VAL A 59 -24.93 18.91 23.05
N SER A 60 -25.81 19.04 22.06
CA SER A 60 -27.00 18.18 21.97
C SER A 60 -26.60 16.71 21.74
N LEU A 61 -27.17 15.81 22.54
CA LEU A 61 -27.05 14.36 22.40
C LEU A 61 -28.17 13.74 21.55
N LYS A 62 -29.07 14.57 21.01
CA LYS A 62 -30.07 14.13 20.04
C LYS A 62 -29.44 14.11 18.65
N ALA A 63 -29.62 13.00 17.93
CA ALA A 63 -29.00 12.82 16.61
C ALA A 63 -29.47 13.82 15.55
N GLU A 64 -30.67 14.36 15.72
CA GLU A 64 -31.28 15.39 14.88
C GLU A 64 -30.66 16.79 15.06
N ASP A 65 -30.06 17.07 16.21
CA ASP A 65 -29.53 18.40 16.56
C ASP A 65 -27.99 18.44 16.48
N ASN A 66 -27.32 17.30 16.64
CA ASN A 66 -25.87 17.23 16.69
C ASN A 66 -25.24 17.39 15.29
N LEU A 67 -24.29 18.33 15.15
CA LEU A 67 -23.69 18.68 13.86
C LEU A 67 -23.08 17.48 13.13
N ILE A 68 -22.38 16.58 13.83
CA ILE A 68 -21.72 15.41 13.24
C ILE A 68 -22.76 14.47 12.62
N THR A 69 -23.84 14.16 13.35
CA THR A 69 -24.87 13.25 12.86
C THR A 69 -25.81 13.91 11.85
N ARG A 70 -26.05 15.23 11.95
CA ARG A 70 -26.76 16.00 10.93
C ARG A 70 -26.04 15.97 9.59
N THR A 71 -24.73 16.24 9.60
CA THR A 71 -23.87 16.14 8.43
C THR A 71 -23.93 14.72 7.86
N ALA A 72 -23.81 13.71 8.72
CA ALA A 72 -23.84 12.32 8.28
C ALA A 72 -25.18 11.96 7.61
N VAL A 73 -26.29 12.39 8.20
CA VAL A 73 -27.64 12.13 7.67
C VAL A 73 -27.88 12.88 6.37
N TYR A 74 -27.36 14.09 6.20
CA TYR A 74 -27.38 14.79 4.92
C TYR A 74 -26.72 13.97 3.81
N VAL A 75 -25.48 13.52 4.03
CA VAL A 75 -24.75 12.69 3.06
C VAL A 75 -25.49 11.37 2.80
N LEU A 76 -25.96 10.67 3.84
CA LEU A 76 -26.76 9.44 3.68
C LEU A 76 -28.01 9.68 2.82
N ARG A 77 -28.73 10.78 3.05
CA ARG A 77 -29.96 11.13 2.31
C ARG A 77 -29.66 11.50 0.86
N CYS A 78 -28.53 12.16 0.58
CA CYS A 78 -28.04 12.32 -0.79
C CYS A 78 -27.88 10.97 -1.50
N HIS A 79 -27.56 9.90 -0.78
CA HIS A 79 -27.43 8.54 -1.31
C HIS A 79 -28.70 7.66 -1.14
N GLY A 80 -29.86 8.27 -0.86
CA GLY A 80 -31.14 7.56 -0.75
C GLY A 80 -31.37 6.84 0.59
N ILE A 81 -30.49 7.05 1.57
CA ILE A 81 -30.55 6.45 2.90
C ILE A 81 -31.12 7.48 3.89
N ARG A 82 -32.32 7.24 4.44
CA ARG A 82 -33.08 8.27 5.20
C ARG A 82 -32.63 8.52 6.63
N ALA A 83 -32.06 7.51 7.26
CA ALA A 83 -31.56 7.49 8.63
C ALA A 83 -30.37 6.52 8.71
N PHE A 84 -29.73 6.36 9.88
CA PHE A 84 -28.65 5.38 10.01
C PHE A 84 -29.18 3.96 9.67
N PRO A 85 -28.52 3.21 8.77
CA PRO A 85 -29.05 1.93 8.24
C PRO A 85 -29.37 0.89 9.31
N CYS A 86 -28.61 0.91 10.40
CA CYS A 86 -28.78 0.05 11.58
C CYS A 86 -28.56 0.90 12.83
N GLU A 87 -29.00 0.39 13.97
CA GLU A 87 -28.78 1.06 15.25
C GLU A 87 -27.28 1.35 15.46
N THR A 88 -26.96 2.63 15.57
CA THR A 88 -25.60 3.15 15.60
C THR A 88 -25.39 3.92 16.90
N HIS A 89 -24.29 3.63 17.59
CA HIS A 89 -23.82 4.43 18.71
C HIS A 89 -22.61 5.24 18.28
N VAL A 90 -22.73 6.56 18.38
CA VAL A 90 -21.70 7.54 18.06
C VAL A 90 -21.18 8.13 19.37
N HIS A 91 -19.99 7.74 19.78
CA HIS A 91 -19.31 8.33 20.93
C HIS A 91 -18.28 9.36 20.45
N VAL A 92 -18.51 10.62 20.79
CA VAL A 92 -17.67 11.75 20.40
C VAL A 92 -16.73 12.12 21.53
N LYS A 93 -15.43 12.22 21.23
CA LYS A 93 -14.38 12.73 22.11
C LYS A 93 -13.80 13.97 21.48
N ASN A 94 -14.13 15.15 22.01
CA ASN A 94 -13.71 16.41 21.41
C ASN A 94 -12.87 17.27 22.38
N PRO A 95 -11.53 17.18 22.30
CA PRO A 95 -10.62 18.07 23.02
C PRO A 95 -10.46 19.44 22.34
N ILE A 96 -11.04 19.66 21.15
CA ILE A 96 -10.92 20.91 20.42
C ILE A 96 -11.80 21.98 21.08
N PRO A 97 -11.23 23.14 21.47
CA PRO A 97 -12.02 24.20 22.08
C PRO A 97 -13.06 24.80 21.11
N LEU A 98 -14.34 24.66 21.45
CA LEU A 98 -15.46 25.21 20.68
C LEU A 98 -15.42 26.73 20.64
N GLY A 99 -15.76 27.33 19.48
CA GLY A 99 -15.89 28.78 19.32
C GLY A 99 -14.59 29.59 19.50
N ARG A 100 -13.44 28.92 19.59
CA ARG A 100 -12.16 29.57 19.95
C ARG A 100 -11.16 29.75 18.80
N GLY A 101 -11.45 29.26 17.60
CA GLY A 101 -10.59 29.47 16.42
C GLY A 101 -9.65 28.31 16.07
N LEU A 102 -9.91 27.12 16.60
CA LEU A 102 -9.17 25.88 16.26
C LEU A 102 -10.01 24.92 15.41
N GLY A 103 -10.88 25.44 14.53
CA GLY A 103 -11.54 24.64 13.50
C GLY A 103 -12.50 23.55 13.98
N SER A 104 -13.04 23.63 15.20
CA SER A 104 -13.90 22.54 15.74
C SER A 104 -15.15 22.26 14.91
N SER A 105 -15.74 23.26 14.26
CA SER A 105 -16.89 23.07 13.36
C SER A 105 -16.48 22.30 12.10
N GLY A 106 -15.39 22.69 11.45
CA GLY A 106 -14.87 22.00 10.28
C GLY A 106 -14.44 20.56 10.59
N ALA A 107 -13.83 20.33 11.75
CA ALA A 107 -13.52 18.98 12.22
C ALA A 107 -14.80 18.13 12.40
N ALA A 108 -15.86 18.70 12.95
CA ALA A 108 -17.15 18.03 13.13
C ALA A 108 -17.84 17.69 11.80
N ILE A 109 -17.82 18.61 10.82
CA ILE A 109 -18.34 18.38 9.48
C ILE A 109 -17.55 17.27 8.78
N VAL A 110 -16.22 17.35 8.79
CA VAL A 110 -15.36 16.30 8.20
C VAL A 110 -15.61 14.93 8.87
N ALA A 111 -15.79 14.91 10.20
CA ALA A 111 -16.14 13.69 10.93
C ALA A 111 -17.52 13.15 10.53
N GLY A 112 -18.51 14.02 10.32
CA GLY A 112 -19.86 13.64 9.91
C GLY A 112 -19.91 13.07 8.49
N VAL A 113 -19.18 13.64 7.54
CA VAL A 113 -19.05 13.10 6.18
C VAL A 113 -18.39 11.72 6.21
N ASN A 114 -17.32 11.54 7.00
CA ASN A 114 -16.68 10.23 7.18
C ASN A 114 -17.61 9.24 7.88
N LEU A 115 -18.40 9.68 8.87
CA LEU A 115 -19.38 8.85 9.56
C LEU A 115 -20.41 8.29 8.58
N ALA A 116 -20.99 9.14 7.72
CA ALA A 116 -21.90 8.69 6.67
C ALA A 116 -21.26 7.69 5.71
N ASN A 117 -20.02 7.96 5.30
CA ASN A 117 -19.29 7.07 4.41
C ASN A 117 -19.15 5.67 5.00
N GLU A 118 -18.83 5.58 6.29
CA GLU A 118 -18.62 4.32 6.98
C GLU A 118 -19.92 3.57 7.27
N VAL A 119 -20.92 4.24 7.86
CA VAL A 119 -22.19 3.58 8.22
C VAL A 119 -23.05 3.27 7.00
N GLY A 120 -22.97 4.11 5.96
CA GLY A 120 -23.69 3.94 4.70
C GLY A 120 -22.94 3.09 3.68
N ASN A 121 -21.68 2.71 3.94
CA ASN A 121 -20.81 1.99 3.00
C ASN A 121 -20.76 2.67 1.61
N LEU A 122 -20.63 4.00 1.59
CA LEU A 122 -20.81 4.83 0.39
C LEU A 122 -19.58 4.84 -0.53
N ARG A 123 -18.40 4.49 0.00
CA ARG A 123 -17.11 4.42 -0.73
C ARG A 123 -16.72 5.75 -1.41
N LEU A 124 -16.97 6.87 -0.75
CA LEU A 124 -16.60 8.19 -1.23
C LEU A 124 -15.08 8.38 -1.24
N THR A 125 -14.57 9.06 -2.26
CA THR A 125 -13.17 9.52 -2.29
C THR A 125 -13.00 10.75 -1.41
N LYS A 126 -11.78 11.03 -0.90
CA LYS A 126 -11.52 12.28 -0.14
C LYS A 126 -11.90 13.53 -0.93
N ALA A 127 -11.71 13.54 -2.24
CA ALA A 127 -12.15 14.64 -3.11
C ALA A 127 -13.66 14.83 -3.08
N ARG A 128 -14.44 13.74 -3.14
CA ARG A 128 -15.89 13.82 -3.03
C ARG A 128 -16.36 14.19 -1.61
N MET A 129 -15.64 13.73 -0.59
CA MET A 129 -15.90 14.14 0.79
C MET A 129 -15.67 15.64 0.97
N LEU A 130 -14.65 16.21 0.33
CA LEU A 130 -14.42 17.66 0.33
C LEU A 130 -15.61 18.40 -0.27
N ASP A 131 -16.19 17.95 -1.39
CA ASP A 131 -17.39 18.58 -1.96
C ASP A 131 -18.55 18.62 -0.94
N TYR A 132 -18.80 17.51 -0.23
CA TYR A 132 -19.81 17.48 0.83
C TYR A 132 -19.48 18.41 1.99
N CYS A 133 -18.21 18.48 2.40
CA CYS A 133 -17.78 19.41 3.44
C CYS A 133 -17.96 20.87 2.99
N LEU A 134 -17.67 21.20 1.73
CA LEU A 134 -17.76 22.56 1.19
C LEU A 134 -19.20 23.04 0.99
N MET A 135 -20.14 22.10 0.83
CA MET A 135 -21.56 22.41 0.83
C MET A 135 -22.03 22.93 2.19
N GLU A 136 -21.50 22.37 3.28
CA GLU A 136 -21.87 22.75 4.65
C GLU A 136 -21.00 23.88 5.21
N GLU A 137 -19.70 23.84 4.94
CA GLU A 137 -18.72 24.84 5.32
C GLU A 137 -18.08 25.46 4.08
N ARG A 138 -18.55 26.66 3.74
CA ARG A 138 -18.08 27.45 2.60
C ARG A 138 -16.63 27.98 2.75
N HIS A 139 -15.90 27.55 3.77
CA HIS A 139 -14.54 27.96 4.08
C HIS A 139 -13.59 26.79 3.80
N PRO A 140 -12.96 26.75 2.63
CA PRO A 140 -12.24 25.56 2.20
C PRO A 140 -10.97 25.29 3.03
N ASP A 141 -10.35 26.34 3.57
CA ASP A 141 -9.12 26.27 4.37
C ASP A 141 -9.25 25.36 5.62
N ASN A 142 -10.33 25.48 6.38
CA ASN A 142 -10.55 24.69 7.60
C ASN A 142 -10.79 23.20 7.29
N VAL A 143 -11.73 22.91 6.38
CA VAL A 143 -12.15 21.54 6.08
C VAL A 143 -11.10 20.79 5.27
N ALA A 144 -10.38 21.47 4.36
CA ALA A 144 -9.30 20.84 3.62
C ALA A 144 -8.11 20.51 4.55
N ALA A 145 -7.75 21.41 5.46
CA ALA A 145 -6.72 21.14 6.46
C ALA A 145 -7.11 19.93 7.33
N ALA A 146 -8.32 19.92 7.88
CA ALA A 146 -8.81 18.80 8.70
C ALA A 146 -8.88 17.46 7.92
N LEU A 147 -9.27 17.49 6.64
CA LEU A 147 -9.44 16.29 5.82
C LEU A 147 -8.11 15.72 5.28
N TYR A 148 -7.21 16.59 4.82
CA TYR A 148 -5.97 16.19 4.13
C TYR A 148 -4.68 16.32 4.95
N GLY A 149 -4.68 17.12 6.00
CA GLY A 149 -3.53 17.27 6.91
C GLY A 149 -2.45 18.23 6.42
N GLY A 150 -1.58 18.61 7.37
CA GLY A 150 -0.45 19.52 7.21
C GLY A 150 -0.85 20.95 6.83
N PHE A 151 0.09 21.66 6.20
CA PHE A 151 -0.07 23.03 5.75
C PHE A 151 -0.63 23.06 4.32
N VAL A 152 -1.81 23.66 4.12
CA VAL A 152 -2.55 23.61 2.86
C VAL A 152 -2.96 24.99 2.36
N GLY A 153 -2.99 25.14 1.04
CA GLY A 153 -3.66 26.22 0.34
C GLY A 153 -4.86 25.71 -0.41
N THR A 154 -5.94 26.48 -0.45
CA THR A 154 -7.20 26.09 -1.07
C THR A 154 -7.73 27.15 -2.02
N TYR A 155 -8.56 26.71 -2.96
CA TYR A 155 -9.32 27.62 -3.81
C TYR A 155 -10.64 26.96 -4.23
N LEU A 156 -11.64 27.78 -4.51
CA LEU A 156 -12.92 27.35 -5.06
C LEU A 156 -12.89 27.48 -6.58
N ASN A 157 -13.50 26.54 -7.29
CA ASN A 157 -13.61 26.60 -8.74
C ASN A 157 -14.75 27.53 -9.16
N GLU A 158 -14.65 28.10 -10.37
CA GLU A 158 -15.82 28.68 -11.03
C GLU A 158 -16.80 27.56 -11.36
N LEU A 159 -18.05 27.72 -10.94
CA LEU A 159 -19.11 26.74 -11.13
C LEU A 159 -20.12 27.28 -12.14
N SER A 160 -20.92 26.38 -12.70
CA SER A 160 -22.05 26.79 -13.53
C SER A 160 -23.02 27.66 -12.72
N GLN A 161 -23.83 28.49 -13.38
CA GLN A 161 -24.85 29.29 -12.70
C GLN A 161 -25.80 28.39 -11.88
N GLU A 162 -26.20 27.25 -12.44
CA GLU A 162 -27.03 26.25 -11.75
C GLU A 162 -26.35 25.68 -10.50
N ASP A 163 -25.05 25.38 -10.57
CA ASP A 163 -24.30 24.85 -9.43
C ASP A 163 -23.99 25.91 -8.37
N THR A 164 -23.86 27.17 -8.77
CA THR A 164 -23.71 28.31 -7.85
C THR A 164 -25.01 28.57 -7.10
N GLU A 165 -26.15 28.58 -7.80
CA GLU A 165 -27.48 28.67 -7.18
C GLU A 165 -27.71 27.52 -6.20
N ARG A 166 -27.26 26.29 -6.52
CA ARG A 166 -27.31 25.13 -5.61
C ARG A 166 -26.44 25.30 -4.36
N LEU A 167 -25.23 25.84 -4.49
CA LEU A 167 -24.37 26.14 -3.33
C LEU A 167 -24.94 27.25 -2.45
N GLU A 168 -25.65 28.20 -3.05
CA GLU A 168 -26.23 29.35 -2.34
C GLU A 168 -27.45 28.98 -1.49
N ILE A 169 -28.11 27.85 -1.77
CA ILE A 169 -29.19 27.29 -0.95
C ILE A 169 -28.75 27.26 0.52
N PRO A 170 -29.42 27.99 1.43
CA PRO A 170 -29.06 28.02 2.84
C PRO A 170 -29.01 26.63 3.46
N LEU A 171 -28.08 26.39 4.40
CA LEU A 171 -28.04 25.13 5.15
C LEU A 171 -29.38 24.82 5.84
N SER A 172 -30.15 25.85 6.19
CA SER A 172 -31.52 25.77 6.72
C SER A 172 -32.59 25.40 5.68
N GLU A 173 -32.27 25.34 4.40
CA GLU A 173 -33.16 24.82 3.35
C GLU A 173 -32.72 23.41 2.93
N VAL A 174 -31.42 23.12 3.02
CA VAL A 174 -30.88 21.74 2.92
C VAL A 174 -31.26 20.90 4.15
N LEU A 175 -31.32 21.53 5.34
CA LEU A 175 -31.69 20.98 6.66
C LEU A 175 -32.30 22.08 7.56
N PRO A 176 -33.60 22.44 7.45
CA PRO A 176 -34.23 23.46 8.30
C PRO A 176 -34.16 23.12 9.79
N GLU A 177 -34.23 24.11 10.69
CA GLU A 177 -34.59 23.85 12.10
C GLU A 177 -36.11 23.89 12.24
N PRO A 178 -36.77 22.90 12.89
CA PRO A 178 -36.24 21.72 13.59
C PRO A 178 -36.07 20.48 12.68
N ALA A 179 -36.10 20.65 11.36
CA ALA A 179 -36.10 19.59 10.36
C ALA A 179 -34.73 18.94 10.02
N GLY A 180 -33.64 19.27 10.71
CA GLY A 180 -32.36 18.54 10.63
C GLY A 180 -32.49 17.04 10.98
N GLY A 181 -33.59 16.66 11.63
CA GLY A 181 -33.99 15.27 11.88
C GLY A 181 -35.31 14.83 11.28
N VAL A 182 -36.11 15.72 10.68
CA VAL A 182 -37.41 15.34 10.09
C VAL A 182 -37.18 14.81 8.68
N ASP A 183 -37.64 13.60 8.39
CA ASP A 183 -37.68 13.10 7.03
C ASP A 183 -38.83 13.79 6.27
N THR A 184 -38.48 14.72 5.39
CA THR A 184 -39.45 15.43 4.54
C THR A 184 -39.91 14.57 3.35
N GLY A 185 -39.35 13.37 3.16
CA GLY A 185 -39.59 12.50 2.02
C GLY A 185 -38.89 12.97 0.73
N LEU A 186 -38.29 14.16 0.71
CA LEU A 186 -37.55 14.71 -0.43
C LEU A 186 -36.07 14.35 -0.34
N ARG A 187 -35.43 14.10 -1.49
CA ARG A 187 -33.97 13.90 -1.55
C ARG A 187 -33.30 15.28 -1.50
N PRO A 188 -32.36 15.53 -0.58
CA PRO A 188 -31.67 16.81 -0.53
C PRO A 188 -30.78 17.00 -1.77
N PRO A 189 -30.46 18.25 -2.14
CA PRO A 189 -29.57 18.52 -3.26
C PRO A 189 -28.19 17.91 -3.01
N GLU A 190 -27.70 17.14 -3.99
CA GLU A 190 -26.32 16.66 -3.98
C GLU A 190 -25.38 17.84 -4.28
N PRO A 191 -24.22 17.91 -3.60
CA PRO A 191 -23.28 18.97 -3.88
C PRO A 191 -22.72 18.83 -5.30
N PRO A 192 -22.48 19.94 -6.02
CA PRO A 192 -21.73 19.91 -7.27
C PRO A 192 -20.43 19.15 -7.11
N HIS A 193 -19.94 18.57 -8.20
CA HIS A 193 -18.61 17.98 -8.20
C HIS A 193 -17.57 19.07 -8.30
N ASN A 194 -16.43 18.86 -7.65
CA ASN A 194 -15.25 19.69 -7.84
C ASN A 194 -15.48 21.15 -7.37
N ILE A 195 -16.09 21.34 -6.20
CA ILE A 195 -16.39 22.67 -5.65
C ILE A 195 -15.09 23.42 -5.31
N GLY A 196 -14.11 22.71 -4.75
CA GLY A 196 -12.84 23.29 -4.36
C GLY A 196 -11.68 22.32 -4.44
N HIS A 197 -10.48 22.87 -4.49
CA HIS A 197 -9.21 22.15 -4.53
C HIS A 197 -8.32 22.55 -3.38
N PHE A 198 -7.33 21.71 -3.11
CA PHE A 198 -6.27 22.00 -2.17
C PHE A 198 -4.90 21.69 -2.78
N LYS A 199 -3.89 22.34 -2.24
CA LYS A 199 -2.48 22.01 -2.43
C LYS A 199 -1.81 21.97 -1.08
N LYS A 200 -1.17 20.85 -0.77
CA LYS A 200 -0.30 20.74 0.40
C LYS A 200 1.03 21.41 0.11
N PHE A 201 1.43 22.32 0.98
CA PHE A 201 2.72 23.01 0.91
C PHE A 201 3.76 22.28 1.77
N LYS A 202 5.03 22.64 1.56
CA LYS A 202 6.11 22.17 2.43
C LYS A 202 6.02 22.87 3.78
N TRP A 203 6.46 22.18 4.82
CA TRP A 203 6.58 22.70 6.17
C TRP A 203 7.96 22.35 6.73
N ALA A 204 8.66 23.34 7.26
CA ALA A 204 9.95 23.12 7.88
C ALA A 204 9.77 22.42 9.25
N PRO A 205 10.40 21.25 9.47
CA PRO A 205 10.14 20.40 10.64
C PRO A 205 10.54 21.05 11.98
N GLU A 206 11.38 22.08 11.95
CA GLU A 206 11.79 22.85 13.11
C GLU A 206 10.66 23.75 13.66
N ILE A 207 9.66 24.08 12.83
CA ILE A 207 8.58 25.00 13.19
C ILE A 207 7.51 24.28 14.02
N LYS A 208 7.25 24.78 15.22
CA LYS A 208 6.14 24.39 16.09
C LYS A 208 5.15 25.54 16.28
N CYS A 209 3.93 25.19 16.69
CA CYS A 209 2.82 26.12 16.85
C CYS A 209 2.49 26.33 18.33
N ILE A 210 2.67 27.54 18.82
CA ILE A 210 2.21 27.96 20.15
C ILE A 210 0.80 28.53 19.97
N CYS A 211 -0.21 27.83 20.49
CA CYS A 211 -1.60 28.28 20.43
C CYS A 211 -2.01 28.82 21.81
N ILE A 212 -2.26 30.13 21.89
CA ILE A 212 -2.84 30.78 23.07
C ILE A 212 -4.36 30.82 22.92
N ILE A 213 -5.08 30.22 23.85
CA ILE A 213 -6.51 29.92 23.76
C ILE A 213 -7.26 30.70 24.85
N PRO A 214 -7.86 31.85 24.52
CA PRO A 214 -8.64 32.63 25.48
C PRO A 214 -9.92 31.95 25.96
N ASN A 215 -10.29 32.14 27.21
CA ASN A 215 -11.50 31.57 27.79
C ASN A 215 -12.77 32.39 27.48
N PHE A 216 -12.99 32.70 26.20
CA PHE A 216 -14.24 33.24 25.66
C PHE A 216 -14.40 32.81 24.21
N GLU A 217 -15.61 32.94 23.65
CA GLU A 217 -15.93 32.48 22.31
C GLU A 217 -16.23 33.66 21.38
N VAL A 218 -15.85 33.52 20.10
CA VAL A 218 -16.25 34.42 19.02
C VAL A 218 -16.82 33.56 17.90
N SER A 219 -18.08 33.83 17.53
CA SER A 219 -18.73 33.08 16.45
C SER A 219 -18.18 33.50 15.08
N THR A 220 -18.10 32.54 14.16
CA THR A 220 -17.65 32.78 12.77
C THR A 220 -18.49 33.86 12.08
N ALA A 221 -19.81 33.87 12.33
CA ALA A 221 -20.71 34.87 11.76
C ALA A 221 -20.33 36.29 12.21
N LYS A 222 -20.15 36.51 13.52
CA LYS A 222 -19.76 37.82 14.06
C LYS A 222 -18.38 38.26 13.57
N ALA A 223 -17.44 37.32 13.45
CA ALA A 223 -16.11 37.57 12.92
C ALA A 223 -16.07 37.91 11.43
N ARG A 224 -17.11 37.55 10.67
CA ARG A 224 -17.29 37.94 9.26
C ARG A 224 -18.07 39.24 9.12
N GLU A 225 -19.06 39.48 9.97
CA GLU A 225 -19.88 40.70 9.96
C GLU A 225 -19.04 41.99 10.10
N VAL A 226 -17.94 41.92 10.84
CA VAL A 226 -17.02 43.06 11.03
C VAL A 226 -16.11 43.33 9.82
N LEU A 227 -16.07 42.45 8.82
CA LEU A 227 -15.24 42.62 7.63
C LEU A 227 -15.90 43.62 6.66
N PRO A 228 -15.12 44.47 5.97
CA PRO A 228 -15.68 45.42 5.03
C PRO A 228 -16.18 44.71 3.77
N SER A 229 -17.18 45.28 3.10
CA SER A 229 -17.67 44.79 1.81
C SER A 229 -16.69 45.02 0.65
N SER A 230 -15.65 45.85 0.85
CA SER A 230 -14.62 46.13 -0.15
C SER A 230 -13.28 46.44 0.52
N PHE A 231 -12.19 46.11 -0.19
CA PHE A 231 -10.83 46.38 0.27
C PHE A 231 -10.14 47.41 -0.63
N SER A 232 -9.24 48.19 -0.03
CA SER A 232 -8.40 49.10 -0.81
C SER A 232 -7.45 48.30 -1.70
N ARG A 233 -7.18 48.78 -2.92
CA ARG A 233 -6.17 48.20 -3.82
C ARG A 233 -4.82 48.04 -3.12
N LYS A 234 -4.45 48.99 -2.25
CA LYS A 234 -3.19 48.98 -1.51
C LYS A 234 -3.11 47.79 -0.55
N ASP A 235 -4.20 47.51 0.17
CA ASP A 235 -4.23 46.44 1.16
C ASP A 235 -4.38 45.06 0.49
N ALA A 236 -5.14 44.97 -0.61
CA ALA A 236 -5.20 43.77 -1.44
C ALA A 236 -3.81 43.40 -1.99
N ILE A 237 -3.09 44.35 -2.60
CA ILE A 237 -1.72 44.12 -3.09
C ILE A 237 -0.78 43.74 -1.94
N PHE A 238 -0.91 44.41 -0.78
CA PHE A 238 -0.12 44.09 0.39
C PHE A 238 -0.28 42.62 0.80
N ASN A 239 -1.52 42.15 0.95
CA ASN A 239 -1.80 40.77 1.33
C ASN A 239 -1.33 39.76 0.27
N MET A 240 -1.54 40.02 -1.02
CA MET A 240 -1.08 39.12 -2.09
C MET A 240 0.43 38.91 -2.06
N GLN A 241 1.21 39.98 -1.84
CA GLN A 241 2.66 39.88 -1.71
C GLN A 241 3.08 38.99 -0.54
N ARG A 242 2.43 39.16 0.62
CA ARG A 242 2.72 38.40 1.83
C ARG A 242 2.33 36.93 1.67
N LEU A 243 1.16 36.65 1.12
CA LEU A 243 0.68 35.30 0.87
C LEU A 243 1.61 34.52 -0.07
N ALA A 244 2.07 35.15 -1.16
CA ALA A 244 3.01 34.53 -2.08
C ALA A 244 4.34 34.14 -1.40
N LEU A 245 4.85 35.00 -0.51
CA LEU A 245 6.06 34.72 0.25
C LEU A 245 5.84 33.66 1.33
N LEU A 246 4.72 33.74 2.07
CA LEU A 246 4.44 32.87 3.21
C LEU A 246 4.41 31.39 2.83
N THR A 247 3.77 31.06 1.71
CA THR A 247 3.63 29.67 1.24
C THR A 247 4.95 29.00 0.87
N SER A 248 5.99 29.78 0.54
CA SER A 248 7.34 29.28 0.31
C SER A 248 8.17 29.31 1.59
N ALA A 249 8.14 30.43 2.32
CA ALA A 249 9.02 30.68 3.46
C ALA A 249 8.80 29.68 4.60
N LEU A 250 7.57 29.22 4.82
CA LEU A 250 7.26 28.20 5.83
C LEU A 250 7.80 26.80 5.49
N GLY A 251 8.24 26.58 4.25
CA GLY A 251 8.85 25.33 3.79
C GLY A 251 10.38 25.35 3.76
N ASP A 252 11.02 26.48 4.01
CA ASP A 252 12.47 26.63 3.96
C ASP A 252 13.12 26.18 5.28
N SER A 253 14.21 25.41 5.18
CA SER A 253 15.02 24.95 6.32
C SER A 253 16.48 25.35 6.09
N PRO A 254 17.10 26.13 6.99
CA PRO A 254 16.51 26.65 8.23
C PRO A 254 15.46 27.76 7.99
N PRO A 255 14.44 27.92 8.86
CA PRO A 255 13.44 28.98 8.74
C PRO A 255 14.03 30.40 8.86
N ASP A 256 13.65 31.30 7.96
CA ASP A 256 14.00 32.73 8.02
C ASP A 256 12.94 33.49 8.85
N SER A 257 13.31 33.91 10.06
CA SER A 257 12.40 34.57 11.00
C SER A 257 11.92 35.94 10.53
N ASP A 258 12.76 36.70 9.83
CA ASP A 258 12.39 38.04 9.36
C ASP A 258 11.43 37.95 8.16
N MET A 259 11.69 36.99 7.27
CA MET A 259 10.82 36.72 6.13
C MET A 259 9.46 36.19 6.58
N ILE A 260 9.42 35.18 7.47
CA ILE A 260 8.15 34.60 7.96
C ILE A 260 7.34 35.65 8.73
N TYR A 261 7.97 36.42 9.62
CA TYR A 261 7.27 37.44 10.41
C TYR A 261 6.65 38.52 9.53
N THR A 262 7.38 38.95 8.50
CA THR A 262 6.90 39.91 7.50
C THR A 262 5.79 39.34 6.64
N ALA A 263 5.90 38.06 6.26
CA ALA A 263 4.95 37.36 5.43
C ALA A 263 3.65 37.00 6.17
N MET A 264 3.65 36.93 7.51
CA MET A 264 2.44 36.70 8.31
C MET A 264 1.60 37.96 8.55
N GLN A 265 2.06 39.14 8.12
CA GLN A 265 1.32 40.38 8.30
C GLN A 265 0.05 40.42 7.43
N ASP A 266 -1.06 40.83 8.04
CA ASP A 266 -2.38 40.85 7.41
C ASP A 266 -3.03 42.25 7.44
N LYS A 267 -3.78 42.56 6.38
CA LYS A 267 -4.64 43.73 6.27
C LYS A 267 -6.07 43.42 5.81
N LEU A 268 -6.41 42.16 5.57
CA LEU A 268 -7.73 41.80 5.06
C LEU A 268 -8.72 41.40 6.17
N HIS A 269 -8.28 40.81 7.28
CA HIS A 269 -9.22 40.30 8.29
C HIS A 269 -8.86 40.65 9.73
N GLN A 270 -7.60 40.56 10.14
CA GLN A 270 -7.19 40.76 11.52
C GLN A 270 -7.47 42.19 12.02
N PRO A 271 -7.18 43.27 11.26
CA PRO A 271 -7.42 44.63 11.74
C PRO A 271 -8.90 44.91 12.02
N TYR A 272 -9.80 44.29 11.26
CA TYR A 272 -11.24 44.46 11.39
C TYR A 272 -11.82 43.66 12.56
N ARG A 273 -11.14 42.58 12.96
CA ARG A 273 -11.53 41.71 14.08
C ARG A 273 -11.08 42.23 15.45
N ARG A 274 -10.26 43.29 15.51
CA ARG A 274 -9.76 43.87 16.76
C ARG A 274 -10.86 44.27 17.76
N GLY A 275 -12.06 44.62 17.29
CA GLY A 275 -13.19 44.96 18.15
C GLY A 275 -13.85 43.75 18.83
N LEU A 276 -13.53 42.53 18.38
CA LEU A 276 -14.08 41.28 18.92
C LEU A 276 -13.15 40.62 19.95
N ILE A 277 -11.87 40.98 19.93
CA ILE A 277 -10.82 40.37 20.75
C ILE A 277 -10.07 41.50 21.46
N PRO A 278 -10.35 41.72 22.76
CA PRO A 278 -9.69 42.76 23.54
C PRO A 278 -8.17 42.61 23.50
N GLY A 279 -7.45 43.71 23.28
CA GLY A 279 -5.99 43.75 23.23
C GLY A 279 -5.34 43.11 21.99
N LEU A 280 -6.10 42.69 20.97
CA LEU A 280 -5.55 41.96 19.82
C LEU A 280 -4.38 42.69 19.12
N THR A 281 -4.49 44.01 18.96
CA THR A 281 -3.46 44.79 18.25
C THR A 281 -2.17 44.81 19.06
N GLU A 282 -2.32 45.07 20.36
CA GLU A 282 -1.24 45.13 21.33
C GLU A 282 -0.56 43.78 21.47
N ILE A 283 -1.33 42.68 21.49
CA ILE A 283 -0.81 41.31 21.58
C ILE A 283 0.02 40.96 20.34
N LEU A 284 -0.51 41.17 19.13
CA LEU A 284 0.22 40.84 17.89
C LEU A 284 1.49 41.68 17.71
N GLN A 285 1.52 42.90 18.27
CA GLN A 285 2.67 43.80 18.22
C GLN A 285 3.63 43.65 19.41
N SER A 286 3.24 42.92 20.45
CA SER A 286 4.04 42.74 21.67
C SER A 286 5.29 41.88 21.47
N VAL A 287 5.29 41.04 20.42
CA VAL A 287 6.36 40.10 20.12
C VAL A 287 6.87 40.28 18.69
N THR A 288 8.19 40.19 18.54
CA THR A 288 8.92 40.22 17.26
C THR A 288 10.08 39.22 17.33
N PRO A 289 10.61 38.74 16.19
CA PRO A 289 11.81 37.89 16.18
C PRO A 289 13.01 38.50 16.91
N GLN A 290 13.13 39.84 16.87
CA GLN A 290 14.20 40.57 17.54
C GLN A 290 14.02 40.63 19.07
N SER A 291 12.78 40.77 19.54
CA SER A 291 12.48 40.86 20.98
C SER A 291 12.36 39.49 21.64
N HIS A 292 11.94 38.47 20.89
CA HIS A 292 11.69 37.13 21.37
C HIS A 292 12.40 36.12 20.47
N PRO A 293 13.67 35.77 20.77
CA PRO A 293 14.42 34.78 20.01
C PRO A 293 13.65 33.46 19.90
N GLY A 294 13.66 32.87 18.71
CA GLY A 294 12.92 31.65 18.38
C GLY A 294 11.54 31.88 17.77
N LEU A 295 10.94 33.07 17.91
CA LEU A 295 9.71 33.45 17.23
C LEU A 295 9.96 33.63 15.72
N LEU A 296 9.08 33.06 14.91
CA LEU A 296 9.06 33.22 13.45
C LEU A 296 7.91 34.11 13.00
N GLY A 297 6.75 34.06 13.66
CA GLY A 297 5.59 34.85 13.26
C GLY A 297 4.40 34.64 14.19
N ILE A 298 3.42 35.54 14.11
CA ILE A 298 2.24 35.53 14.98
C ILE A 298 1.01 36.04 14.22
N CYS A 299 -0.12 35.37 14.38
CA CYS A 299 -1.38 35.74 13.75
C CYS A 299 -2.59 35.28 14.56
N LEU A 300 -3.78 35.70 14.13
CA LEU A 300 -5.03 35.14 14.61
C LEU A 300 -5.24 33.74 14.01
N SER A 301 -5.78 32.80 14.79
CA SER A 301 -6.17 31.47 14.32
C SER A 301 -7.65 31.45 13.95
N GLY A 302 -7.94 31.38 12.65
CA GLY A 302 -9.30 31.29 12.13
C GLY A 302 -10.14 32.53 12.44
N ALA A 303 -11.42 32.31 12.73
CA ALA A 303 -12.39 33.35 13.08
C ALA A 303 -12.53 33.58 14.60
N GLY A 304 -11.88 32.75 15.42
CA GLY A 304 -11.97 32.81 16.87
C GLY A 304 -10.84 33.61 17.52
N PRO A 305 -10.84 33.76 18.85
CA PRO A 305 -9.88 34.55 19.61
C PRO A 305 -8.49 33.91 19.81
N THR A 306 -8.26 32.66 19.39
CA THR A 306 -6.96 31.99 19.56
C THR A 306 -5.87 32.72 18.80
N ILE A 307 -4.72 32.92 19.45
CA ILE A 307 -3.50 33.46 18.82
C ILE A 307 -2.57 32.30 18.48
N LEU A 308 -2.14 32.23 17.23
CA LEU A 308 -1.15 31.28 16.73
C LEU A 308 0.20 31.98 16.58
N ALA A 309 1.20 31.51 17.31
CA ALA A 309 2.59 31.91 17.12
C ALA A 309 3.42 30.72 16.59
N LEU A 310 4.23 30.97 15.57
CA LEU A 310 5.15 29.99 15.01
C LEU A 310 6.55 30.23 15.60
N ALA A 311 7.21 29.17 16.05
CA ALA A 311 8.53 29.27 16.67
C ALA A 311 9.38 28.01 16.47
N THR A 312 10.70 28.13 16.58
CA THR A 312 11.65 26.99 16.55
C THR A 312 12.15 26.59 17.94
N HIS A 313 12.14 27.52 18.89
CA HIS A 313 12.54 27.33 20.29
C HIS A 313 11.93 28.46 21.15
N ASN A 314 12.27 28.51 22.45
CA ASN A 314 11.76 29.50 23.41
C ASN A 314 10.22 29.50 23.55
N PHE A 315 9.62 28.31 23.48
CA PHE A 315 8.16 28.17 23.45
C PHE A 315 7.49 28.70 24.72
N ASP A 316 7.99 28.31 25.89
CA ASP A 316 7.43 28.73 27.17
C ASP A 316 7.55 30.24 27.37
N GLY A 317 8.71 30.83 27.08
CA GLY A 317 8.92 32.27 27.24
C GLY A 317 8.03 33.12 26.32
N ILE A 318 7.82 32.68 25.08
CA ILE A 318 6.88 33.33 24.15
C ILE A 318 5.44 33.16 24.67
N ALA A 319 5.06 31.96 25.11
CA ALA A 319 3.71 31.69 25.60
C ALA A 319 3.39 32.50 26.86
N GLU A 320 4.28 32.50 27.85
CA GLU A 320 4.15 33.26 29.10
C GLU A 320 3.96 34.76 28.82
N HIS A 321 4.75 35.33 27.90
CA HIS A 321 4.58 36.74 27.51
C HIS A 321 3.18 37.02 26.95
N LEU A 322 2.70 36.17 26.03
CA LEU A 322 1.38 36.35 25.43
C LEU A 322 0.24 36.18 26.45
N LEU A 323 0.38 35.26 27.41
CA LEU A 323 -0.56 35.10 28.52
C LEU A 323 -0.61 36.36 29.39
N GLU A 324 0.54 36.99 29.68
CA GLU A 324 0.59 38.24 30.43
C GLU A 324 -0.12 39.39 29.71
N GLN A 325 -0.02 39.46 28.37
CA GLN A 325 -0.75 40.48 27.59
C GLN A 325 -2.26 40.29 27.70
N PHE A 326 -2.77 39.06 27.57
CA PHE A 326 -4.21 38.79 27.78
C PHE A 326 -4.66 39.07 29.21
N LYS A 327 -3.79 38.83 30.20
CA LYS A 327 -4.08 39.11 31.61
C LYS A 327 -4.31 40.61 31.87
N LYS A 328 -3.65 41.51 31.12
CA LYS A 328 -3.89 42.98 31.22
C LYS A 328 -5.31 43.35 30.83
N GLU A 329 -5.92 42.57 29.94
CA GLU A 329 -7.31 42.70 29.52
C GLU A 329 -8.30 41.91 30.41
N ASN A 330 -7.83 41.36 31.54
CA ASN A 330 -8.59 40.48 32.43
C ASN A 330 -9.11 39.20 31.76
N ILE A 331 -8.37 38.69 30.77
CA ILE A 331 -8.73 37.47 30.05
C ILE A 331 -7.83 36.32 30.52
N THR A 332 -8.45 35.25 31.00
CA THR A 332 -7.75 34.00 31.29
C THR A 332 -7.56 33.20 30.01
N CYS A 333 -6.36 32.67 29.80
CA CYS A 333 -6.01 31.88 28.63
C CYS A 333 -5.32 30.57 29.05
N ASP A 334 -5.56 29.52 28.29
CA ASP A 334 -4.71 28.33 28.26
C ASP A 334 -3.73 28.44 27.09
N TRP A 335 -2.68 27.62 27.09
CA TRP A 335 -1.85 27.46 25.90
C TRP A 335 -1.47 26.01 25.63
N ARG A 336 -1.13 25.75 24.36
CA ARG A 336 -0.70 24.45 23.86
C ARG A 336 0.46 24.63 22.89
N LEU A 337 1.46 23.75 22.99
CA LEU A 337 2.47 23.56 21.96
C LEU A 337 2.05 22.43 21.02
N LEU A 338 1.76 22.77 19.78
CA LEU A 338 1.21 21.88 18.76
C LEU A 338 2.16 21.74 17.57
N GLN A 339 1.93 20.72 16.77
CA GLN A 339 2.65 20.45 15.53
C GLN A 339 1.66 20.15 14.40
N PRO A 340 2.08 20.32 13.13
CA PRO A 340 1.25 19.93 12.01
C PRO A 340 0.81 18.46 12.08
N ALA A 341 -0.48 18.21 11.90
CA ALA A 341 -1.02 16.86 11.75
C ALA A 341 -0.99 16.47 10.26
N GLU A 342 0.06 15.79 9.82
CA GLU A 342 0.35 15.56 8.40
C GLU A 342 -0.63 14.61 7.69
N GLU A 343 -1.26 13.72 8.43
CA GLU A 343 -2.12 12.65 7.94
C GLU A 343 -3.56 13.08 7.61
N GLY A 344 -4.01 14.20 8.18
CA GLY A 344 -5.39 14.67 8.06
C GLY A 344 -6.37 13.72 8.75
N THR A 345 -7.56 13.55 8.17
CA THR A 345 -8.55 12.64 8.72
C THR A 345 -8.19 11.18 8.45
N THR A 346 -8.33 10.35 9.48
CA THR A 346 -8.10 8.90 9.44
C THR A 346 -9.32 8.13 9.98
N VAL A 347 -9.51 6.90 9.51
CA VAL A 347 -10.60 6.00 9.92
C VAL A 347 -10.00 4.63 10.23
N THR A 348 -10.20 4.13 11.44
CA THR A 348 -9.70 2.82 11.89
C THR A 348 -10.87 1.91 12.27
N LYS A 349 -10.78 0.61 11.97
CA LYS A 349 -11.82 -0.39 12.32
C LYS A 349 -11.23 -1.42 13.26
N SER A 350 -11.79 -1.54 14.46
CA SER A 350 -11.44 -2.56 15.43
C SER A 350 -12.43 -3.73 15.39
N SER A 351 -11.89 -4.94 15.19
CA SER A 351 -12.53 -6.19 15.59
C SER A 351 -12.46 -6.34 17.12
N ALA A 352 -13.59 -6.61 17.76
CA ALA A 352 -13.69 -6.64 19.22
C ALA A 352 -12.79 -7.73 19.86
N GLY A 353 -11.95 -7.35 20.83
CA GLY A 353 -11.27 -8.29 21.74
C GLY A 353 -10.07 -7.74 22.55
N LEU A 354 -10.34 -7.22 23.76
CA LEU A 354 -9.48 -7.09 24.98
C LEU A 354 -8.54 -5.85 25.18
N PRO A 355 -8.26 -5.45 26.46
CA PRO A 355 -8.27 -4.04 26.93
C PRO A 355 -6.91 -3.33 27.11
N LYS A 356 -7.03 -1.98 27.20
CA LYS A 356 -6.06 -0.87 27.34
C LYS A 356 -4.61 -1.17 27.77
N GLY A 357 -3.69 -0.73 26.89
CA GLY A 357 -2.60 0.18 27.24
C GLY A 357 -1.26 -0.09 26.56
N GLU A 358 -0.99 0.54 25.39
CA GLU A 358 0.36 0.98 24.99
C GLU A 358 0.29 1.87 23.73
N ALA A 359 1.22 2.81 23.60
CA ALA A 359 1.30 3.75 22.47
C ALA A 359 1.44 3.01 21.14
N LEU A 360 0.71 3.45 20.10
CA LEU A 360 0.78 2.83 18.78
C LEU A 360 2.13 3.13 18.11
N THR A 361 3.00 2.13 18.02
CA THR A 361 4.25 2.13 17.25
C THR A 361 4.04 1.50 15.87
N TYR A 362 5.02 1.60 14.96
CA TYR A 362 4.99 0.85 13.68
C TYR A 362 4.75 -0.66 13.90
N ALA A 363 5.28 -1.21 15.00
CA ALA A 363 5.02 -2.58 15.47
C ALA A 363 3.54 -2.84 15.86
N SER A 364 2.82 -1.82 16.34
CA SER A 364 1.40 -1.94 16.69
C SER A 364 0.46 -1.93 15.47
N ALA A 365 0.93 -1.45 14.31
CA ALA A 365 0.27 -1.65 13.02
C ALA A 365 0.52 -3.07 12.46
N GLY A 366 1.14 -3.95 13.26
CA GLY A 366 1.52 -5.30 12.89
C GLY A 366 2.72 -5.36 11.97
N VAL A 367 3.63 -4.36 12.04
CA VAL A 367 4.87 -4.28 11.25
C VAL A 367 6.09 -4.14 12.16
N SER A 368 6.80 -5.24 12.43
CA SER A 368 7.91 -5.27 13.38
C SER A 368 9.28 -5.05 12.72
N ILE A 369 9.86 -3.86 12.88
CA ILE A 369 11.24 -3.56 12.46
C ILE A 369 12.24 -4.48 13.21
N ASP A 370 11.96 -4.80 14.48
CA ASP A 370 12.78 -5.70 15.27
C ASP A 370 12.73 -7.14 14.74
N ALA A 371 11.56 -7.62 14.28
CA ALA A 371 11.45 -8.93 13.67
C ALA A 371 12.22 -9.02 12.33
N GLY A 372 12.21 -7.94 11.54
CA GLY A 372 13.06 -7.81 10.35
C GLY A 372 14.55 -7.88 10.69
N ASN A 373 14.99 -7.16 11.73
CA ASN A 373 16.37 -7.19 12.19
C ASN A 373 16.79 -8.57 12.74
N GLU A 374 15.90 -9.27 13.46
CA GLU A 374 16.13 -10.64 13.93
C GLU A 374 16.19 -11.65 12.78
N LEU A 375 15.30 -11.52 11.78
CA LEU A 375 15.35 -12.34 10.57
C LEU A 375 16.72 -12.22 9.89
N VAL A 376 17.22 -10.98 9.70
CA VAL A 376 18.54 -10.72 9.12
C VAL A 376 19.65 -11.47 9.88
N LYS A 377 19.60 -11.53 11.21
CA LYS A 377 20.60 -12.29 12.01
C LYS A 377 20.53 -13.79 11.71
N HIS A 378 19.34 -14.36 11.56
CA HIS A 378 19.16 -15.79 11.31
C HIS A 378 19.58 -16.21 9.89
N ILE A 379 19.35 -15.36 8.89
CA ILE A 379 19.59 -15.73 7.48
C ILE A 379 21.01 -15.40 7.02
N LYS A 380 21.74 -14.49 7.70
CA LYS A 380 23.10 -14.03 7.33
C LYS A 380 24.05 -15.18 6.95
N ALA A 381 24.09 -16.23 7.76
CA ALA A 381 24.97 -17.37 7.50
C ALA A 381 24.57 -18.13 6.22
N SER A 382 23.27 -18.35 6.01
CA SER A 382 22.74 -19.00 4.82
C SER A 382 23.03 -18.17 3.57
N VAL A 383 22.77 -16.85 3.60
CA VAL A 383 23.01 -15.95 2.46
C VAL A 383 24.50 -15.91 2.09
N ALA A 384 25.40 -15.82 3.07
CA ALA A 384 26.84 -15.82 2.84
C ALA A 384 27.35 -17.08 2.12
N THR A 385 26.66 -18.22 2.25
CA THR A 385 27.02 -19.44 1.51
C THR A 385 26.78 -19.36 0.01
N THR A 386 26.09 -18.32 -0.47
CA THR A 386 25.81 -18.07 -1.90
C THR A 386 26.87 -17.18 -2.56
N LYS A 387 27.87 -16.71 -1.80
CA LYS A 387 28.96 -15.87 -2.30
C LYS A 387 29.61 -16.46 -3.56
N ARG A 388 29.89 -15.61 -4.54
CA ARG A 388 30.58 -15.96 -5.78
C ARG A 388 31.56 -14.86 -6.19
N PRO A 389 32.48 -15.11 -7.13
CA PRO A 389 33.31 -14.04 -7.68
C PRO A 389 32.46 -12.87 -8.20
N GLY A 390 32.77 -11.68 -7.71
CA GLY A 390 32.06 -10.43 -8.03
C GLY A 390 30.90 -10.07 -7.10
N ALA A 391 30.37 -10.99 -6.29
CA ALA A 391 29.28 -10.70 -5.34
C ALA A 391 29.52 -11.37 -3.99
N ASP A 392 29.69 -10.56 -2.95
CA ASP A 392 30.04 -11.04 -1.61
C ASP A 392 28.87 -11.66 -0.83
N ALA A 393 27.63 -11.53 -1.33
CA ALA A 393 26.40 -12.00 -0.70
C ALA A 393 26.24 -11.49 0.75
N GLU A 394 26.56 -10.20 0.96
CA GLU A 394 26.37 -9.50 2.24
C GLU A 394 25.02 -8.76 2.22
N ILE A 395 24.27 -8.88 3.33
CA ILE A 395 22.93 -8.30 3.49
C ILE A 395 22.90 -7.28 4.65
N GLY A 396 22.01 -6.29 4.54
CA GLY A 396 21.86 -5.18 5.48
C GLY A 396 22.33 -3.81 4.95
N GLY A 397 22.82 -3.76 3.71
CA GLY A 397 23.08 -2.51 2.98
C GLY A 397 21.90 -2.07 2.10
N PHE A 398 22.06 -0.96 1.38
CA PHE A 398 21.00 -0.38 0.53
C PHE A 398 20.71 -1.14 -0.77
N GLY A 399 21.60 -2.04 -1.19
CA GLY A 399 21.42 -2.81 -2.42
C GLY A 399 22.53 -3.83 -2.63
N GLY A 400 22.20 -4.90 -3.35
CA GLY A 400 23.15 -5.93 -3.77
C GLY A 400 24.06 -5.47 -4.90
N LEU A 401 25.34 -5.82 -4.84
CA LEU A 401 26.35 -5.43 -5.82
C LEU A 401 26.94 -6.66 -6.52
N LEU A 402 27.24 -6.51 -7.81
CA LEU A 402 28.00 -7.49 -8.59
C LEU A 402 29.02 -6.78 -9.48
N ASP A 403 30.31 -7.07 -9.25
CA ASP A 403 31.39 -6.70 -10.14
C ASP A 403 31.50 -7.73 -11.28
N LEU A 404 31.07 -7.33 -12.47
CA LEU A 404 31.13 -8.15 -13.69
C LEU A 404 32.55 -8.57 -14.06
N LYS A 405 33.55 -7.70 -13.85
CA LYS A 405 34.94 -8.01 -14.16
C LYS A 405 35.47 -9.09 -13.21
N ALA A 406 35.20 -8.95 -11.91
CA ALA A 406 35.55 -9.97 -10.93
C ALA A 406 34.77 -11.28 -11.13
N ALA A 407 33.56 -11.22 -11.71
CA ALA A 407 32.78 -12.38 -12.12
C ALA A 407 33.30 -13.06 -13.42
N GLY A 408 34.35 -12.52 -14.04
CA GLY A 408 35.01 -13.10 -15.22
C GLY A 408 34.58 -12.52 -16.57
N TYR A 409 33.81 -11.44 -16.59
CA TYR A 409 33.41 -10.76 -17.83
C TYR A 409 34.37 -9.62 -18.16
N THR A 410 35.20 -9.82 -19.18
CA THR A 410 36.18 -8.82 -19.66
C THR A 410 35.58 -7.82 -20.66
N GLU A 411 34.51 -8.23 -21.34
CA GLU A 411 33.75 -7.42 -22.30
C GLU A 411 32.33 -7.21 -21.77
N PRO A 412 31.63 -6.12 -22.15
CA PRO A 412 30.25 -5.89 -21.74
C PRO A 412 29.33 -7.07 -22.11
N PRO A 413 28.78 -7.81 -21.12
CA PRO A 413 27.91 -8.94 -21.39
C PRO A 413 26.50 -8.48 -21.77
N ILE A 414 25.68 -9.42 -22.23
CA ILE A 414 24.23 -9.23 -22.33
C ILE A 414 23.61 -9.71 -21.02
N LEU A 415 22.86 -8.85 -20.35
CA LEU A 415 22.13 -9.21 -19.13
C LEU A 415 20.74 -9.74 -19.49
N VAL A 416 20.31 -10.77 -18.77
CA VAL A 416 18.98 -11.38 -18.90
C VAL A 416 18.32 -11.37 -17.53
N GLY A 417 17.11 -10.84 -17.45
CA GLY A 417 16.32 -10.79 -16.22
C GLY A 417 15.13 -11.73 -16.29
N ALA A 418 14.84 -12.38 -15.16
CA ALA A 418 13.62 -13.17 -14.95
C ALA A 418 13.01 -12.78 -13.60
N ILE A 419 11.68 -12.76 -13.54
CA ILE A 419 10.92 -12.54 -12.31
C ILE A 419 9.76 -13.53 -12.27
N ASP A 420 9.61 -14.24 -11.17
CA ASP A 420 8.54 -15.23 -10.98
C ASP A 420 8.25 -15.47 -9.50
N GLY A 421 7.08 -16.06 -9.22
CA GLY A 421 6.65 -16.49 -7.89
C GLY A 421 6.55 -18.02 -7.79
N ILE A 422 6.15 -18.51 -6.61
CA ILE A 422 5.97 -19.95 -6.36
C ILE A 422 4.57 -20.41 -6.82
N GLY A 423 3.57 -19.55 -6.67
CA GLY A 423 2.17 -19.89 -6.92
C GLY A 423 1.54 -20.71 -5.79
N THR A 424 0.43 -21.40 -6.08
CA THR A 424 -0.45 -21.97 -5.05
C THR A 424 0.11 -23.19 -4.29
N LYS A 425 1.34 -23.63 -4.60
CA LYS A 425 2.09 -24.64 -3.83
C LYS A 425 2.36 -24.22 -2.39
N VAL A 426 2.53 -22.91 -2.13
CA VAL A 426 2.75 -22.36 -0.78
C VAL A 426 1.63 -22.71 0.20
N LYS A 427 0.41 -22.96 -0.28
CA LYS A 427 -0.72 -23.38 0.55
C LYS A 427 -0.50 -24.74 1.21
N ILE A 428 0.24 -25.63 0.55
CA ILE A 428 0.63 -26.92 1.13
C ILE A 428 1.74 -26.73 2.15
N ALA A 429 2.68 -25.81 1.88
CA ALA A 429 3.74 -25.47 2.82
C ALA A 429 3.18 -24.92 4.14
N PHE A 430 2.12 -24.09 4.07
CA PHE A 430 1.43 -23.57 5.26
C PHE A 430 0.79 -24.69 6.08
N GLU A 431 0.01 -25.58 5.46
CA GLU A 431 -0.61 -26.70 6.19
C GLU A 431 0.45 -27.60 6.83
N MET A 432 1.50 -27.93 6.07
CA MET A 432 2.52 -28.87 6.51
C MET A 432 3.54 -28.24 7.48
N GLY A 433 3.51 -26.92 7.69
CA GLY A 433 4.53 -26.19 8.46
C GLY A 433 5.95 -26.37 7.90
N LYS A 434 6.09 -26.52 6.57
CA LYS A 434 7.36 -26.86 5.89
C LYS A 434 7.70 -25.82 4.83
N HIS A 435 8.57 -24.87 5.19
CA HIS A 435 8.89 -23.69 4.38
C HIS A 435 10.27 -23.75 3.71
N ASP A 436 11.13 -24.68 4.11
CA ASP A 436 12.54 -24.78 3.70
C ASP A 436 12.76 -25.27 2.26
N THR A 437 11.72 -25.77 1.60
CA THR A 437 11.79 -26.31 0.24
C THR A 437 11.18 -25.37 -0.80
N VAL A 438 10.17 -24.59 -0.43
CA VAL A 438 9.50 -23.66 -1.37
C VAL A 438 10.35 -22.44 -1.72
N GLY A 439 11.40 -22.14 -0.94
CA GLY A 439 12.45 -21.20 -1.36
C GLY A 439 13.29 -21.72 -2.54
N ILE A 440 13.50 -23.03 -2.63
CA ILE A 440 14.16 -23.66 -3.79
C ILE A 440 13.25 -23.56 -5.02
N ASP A 441 11.95 -23.79 -4.85
CA ASP A 441 10.96 -23.61 -5.92
C ASP A 441 11.03 -22.19 -6.49
N LEU A 442 11.06 -21.15 -5.63
CA LEU A 442 11.15 -19.76 -6.06
C LEU A 442 12.38 -19.50 -6.95
N VAL A 443 13.55 -19.98 -6.52
CA VAL A 443 14.79 -19.82 -7.29
C VAL A 443 14.70 -20.59 -8.59
N ALA A 444 14.26 -21.84 -8.55
CA ALA A 444 14.20 -22.73 -9.71
C ALA A 444 13.34 -22.16 -10.84
N MET A 445 12.17 -21.61 -10.52
CA MET A 445 11.28 -20.99 -11.50
C MET A 445 11.99 -19.89 -12.32
N ASN A 446 12.75 -19.04 -11.63
CA ASN A 446 13.47 -17.93 -12.23
C ASN A 446 14.75 -18.37 -12.99
N VAL A 447 15.60 -19.17 -12.37
CA VAL A 447 16.92 -19.51 -12.95
C VAL A 447 16.81 -20.51 -14.10
N ASN A 448 15.79 -21.37 -14.11
CA ASN A 448 15.51 -22.23 -15.25
C ASN A 448 15.04 -21.40 -16.46
N ASP A 449 14.32 -20.30 -16.25
CA ASP A 449 13.91 -19.38 -17.33
C ASP A 449 15.06 -18.51 -17.86
N LEU A 450 16.10 -18.28 -17.06
CA LEU A 450 17.34 -17.68 -17.55
C LEU A 450 18.14 -18.66 -18.42
N VAL A 451 18.33 -19.89 -17.93
CA VAL A 451 19.23 -20.83 -18.61
C VAL A 451 18.68 -21.30 -19.96
N VAL A 452 17.36 -21.24 -20.21
CA VAL A 452 16.81 -21.56 -21.54
C VAL A 452 17.30 -20.62 -22.64
N GLN A 453 17.77 -19.41 -22.28
CA GLN A 453 18.41 -18.47 -23.22
C GLN A 453 19.94 -18.67 -23.31
N GLY A 454 20.51 -19.59 -22.53
CA GLY A 454 21.94 -19.80 -22.38
C GLY A 454 22.60 -18.86 -21.36
N ALA A 455 21.82 -18.09 -20.59
CA ALA A 455 22.34 -17.17 -19.60
C ALA A 455 22.80 -17.89 -18.32
N GLU A 456 23.97 -17.53 -17.81
CA GLU A 456 24.44 -17.96 -16.48
C GLU A 456 23.79 -17.07 -15.41
N PRO A 457 23.05 -17.62 -14.43
CA PRO A 457 22.55 -16.84 -13.29
C PRO A 457 23.69 -16.25 -12.46
N LEU A 458 23.64 -14.95 -12.19
CA LEU A 458 24.66 -14.23 -11.41
C LEU A 458 24.13 -13.78 -10.05
N MET A 459 22.96 -13.13 -10.03
CA MET A 459 22.35 -12.62 -8.81
C MET A 459 20.90 -13.06 -8.69
N PHE A 460 20.44 -13.16 -7.44
CA PHE A 460 19.06 -13.38 -7.06
C PHE A 460 18.64 -12.37 -6.00
N LEU A 461 17.40 -11.90 -6.10
CA LEU A 461 16.72 -11.11 -5.07
C LEU A 461 15.37 -11.73 -4.76
N ASP A 462 14.95 -11.69 -3.49
CA ASP A 462 13.64 -12.17 -3.06
C ASP A 462 12.78 -11.07 -2.42
N TYR A 463 11.47 -11.19 -2.57
CA TYR A 463 10.47 -10.35 -1.90
C TYR A 463 9.52 -11.26 -1.15
N TYR A 464 9.48 -11.14 0.17
CA TYR A 464 8.64 -11.93 1.06
C TYR A 464 7.55 -11.06 1.69
N ALA A 465 6.28 -11.38 1.46
CA ALA A 465 5.14 -10.62 1.92
C ALA A 465 4.23 -11.48 2.79
N CYS A 466 3.90 -11.04 4.00
CA CYS A 466 3.08 -11.82 4.94
C CYS A 466 2.15 -10.92 5.75
N SER A 467 1.18 -11.50 6.46
CA SER A 467 0.29 -10.73 7.36
C SER A 467 1.05 -10.24 8.59
N LYS A 468 1.80 -11.15 9.21
CA LYS A 468 2.66 -10.94 10.36
C LYS A 468 3.86 -11.85 10.20
N LEU A 469 5.07 -11.33 10.42
CA LEU A 469 6.28 -12.10 10.20
C LEU A 469 6.46 -13.18 11.25
N ASN A 470 6.48 -14.43 10.81
CA ASN A 470 7.06 -15.52 11.59
C ASN A 470 8.53 -15.67 11.19
N VAL A 471 9.43 -15.27 12.09
CA VAL A 471 10.88 -15.29 11.86
C VAL A 471 11.39 -16.70 11.57
N GLN A 472 10.81 -17.76 12.16
CA GLN A 472 11.24 -19.14 11.92
C GLN A 472 10.86 -19.61 10.52
N ASP A 473 9.61 -19.35 10.11
CA ASP A 473 9.11 -19.74 8.79
C ASP A 473 9.83 -18.97 7.68
N ALA A 474 10.02 -17.66 7.87
CA ALA A 474 10.77 -16.81 6.94
C ALA A 474 12.25 -17.20 6.87
N ALA A 475 12.90 -17.52 7.99
CA ALA A 475 14.29 -17.98 7.98
C ALA A 475 14.44 -19.35 7.31
N ALA A 476 13.49 -20.27 7.51
CA ALA A 476 13.44 -21.54 6.81
C ALA A 476 13.26 -21.32 5.30
N PHE A 477 12.33 -20.44 4.91
CA PHE A 477 12.12 -20.04 3.52
C PHE A 477 13.39 -19.49 2.86
N VAL A 478 14.04 -18.49 3.47
CA VAL A 478 15.27 -17.89 2.94
C VAL A 478 16.42 -18.90 2.91
N LYS A 479 16.49 -19.85 3.84
CA LYS A 479 17.44 -20.97 3.75
C LYS A 479 17.20 -21.79 2.48
N GLY A 480 15.94 -22.06 2.13
CA GLY A 480 15.58 -22.68 0.85
C GLY A 480 16.01 -21.84 -0.36
N VAL A 481 15.82 -20.52 -0.32
CA VAL A 481 16.28 -19.60 -1.37
C VAL A 481 17.80 -19.66 -1.52
N ALA A 482 18.54 -19.59 -0.41
CA ALA A 482 19.99 -19.71 -0.42
C ALA A 482 20.46 -21.07 -0.98
N ASP A 483 19.78 -22.16 -0.60
CA ASP A 483 20.06 -23.51 -1.10
C ASP A 483 19.81 -23.60 -2.62
N GLY A 484 18.75 -22.99 -3.12
CA GLY A 484 18.48 -22.86 -4.55
C GLY A 484 19.56 -22.04 -5.29
N CYS A 485 19.98 -20.91 -4.70
CA CYS A 485 21.04 -20.07 -5.24
C CYS A 485 22.39 -20.82 -5.35
N ARG A 486 22.76 -21.63 -4.34
CA ARG A 486 23.96 -22.48 -4.41
C ARG A 486 23.88 -23.55 -5.49
N GLN A 487 22.69 -24.14 -5.68
CA GLN A 487 22.46 -25.11 -6.73
C GLN A 487 22.62 -24.48 -8.11
N SER A 488 22.11 -23.26 -8.32
CA SER A 488 22.18 -22.54 -9.60
C SER A 488 23.53 -21.84 -9.84
N GLY A 489 24.27 -21.50 -8.78
CA GLY A 489 25.49 -20.69 -8.86
C GLY A 489 25.24 -19.18 -8.79
N ALA A 490 24.03 -18.73 -8.47
CA ALA A 490 23.73 -17.33 -8.21
C ALA A 490 24.11 -16.91 -6.78
N ALA A 491 24.44 -15.64 -6.58
CA ALA A 491 24.49 -15.04 -5.25
C ALA A 491 23.11 -14.47 -4.88
N LEU A 492 22.67 -14.73 -3.65
CA LEU A 492 21.53 -14.03 -3.06
C LEU A 492 22.06 -12.68 -2.53
N VAL A 493 21.76 -11.60 -3.25
CA VAL A 493 22.41 -10.29 -3.03
C VAL A 493 21.55 -9.30 -2.25
N GLY A 494 20.28 -9.63 -2.03
CA GLY A 494 19.36 -8.80 -1.27
C GLY A 494 17.95 -9.35 -1.33
N GLY A 495 17.09 -8.82 -0.48
CA GLY A 495 15.67 -9.12 -0.48
C GLY A 495 14.92 -8.16 0.42
N GLU A 496 13.60 -8.23 0.38
CA GLU A 496 12.72 -7.36 1.17
C GLU A 496 11.66 -8.19 1.89
N THR A 497 11.32 -7.79 3.12
CA THR A 497 10.31 -8.45 3.95
C THR A 497 9.23 -7.45 4.34
N ALA A 498 8.02 -7.67 3.83
CA ALA A 498 6.88 -6.79 4.06
C ALA A 498 5.82 -7.47 4.94
N GLU A 499 5.54 -6.88 6.11
CA GLU A 499 4.37 -7.21 6.91
C GLU A 499 3.20 -6.32 6.45
N MET A 500 2.16 -6.94 5.92
CA MET A 500 0.97 -6.30 5.37
C MET A 500 -0.29 -6.92 5.99
N PRO A 501 -0.52 -6.71 7.30
CA PRO A 501 -1.72 -7.19 7.96
C PRO A 501 -2.97 -6.60 7.30
N GLY A 502 -3.97 -7.45 7.08
CA GLY A 502 -5.20 -7.08 6.37
C GLY A 502 -5.17 -7.31 4.86
N LEU A 503 -4.00 -7.51 4.24
CA LEU A 503 -3.88 -8.01 2.86
C LEU A 503 -3.73 -9.53 2.83
N TYR A 504 -2.79 -10.07 3.61
CA TYR A 504 -2.56 -11.51 3.75
C TYR A 504 -3.32 -12.07 4.96
N LYS A 505 -3.77 -13.33 4.86
CA LYS A 505 -4.32 -14.06 5.99
C LYS A 505 -3.20 -14.40 6.98
N GLU A 506 -3.54 -14.50 8.26
CA GLU A 506 -2.57 -14.89 9.28
C GLU A 506 -1.99 -16.29 8.99
N GLY A 507 -0.68 -16.45 9.17
CA GLY A 507 0.05 -17.68 8.82
C GLY A 507 0.33 -17.88 7.33
N GLU A 508 -0.16 -16.99 6.46
CA GLU A 508 0.09 -17.06 5.02
C GLU A 508 1.08 -15.99 4.57
N TYR A 509 1.90 -16.35 3.58
CA TYR A 509 2.78 -15.42 2.87
C TYR A 509 2.69 -15.60 1.35
N ASP A 510 3.22 -14.64 0.62
CA ASP A 510 3.55 -14.75 -0.79
C ASP A 510 5.00 -14.35 -0.99
N ALA A 511 5.63 -14.92 -2.02
CA ALA A 511 7.02 -14.65 -2.31
C ALA A 511 7.26 -14.50 -3.80
N GLY A 512 7.95 -13.41 -4.15
CA GLY A 512 8.47 -13.14 -5.50
C GLY A 512 9.99 -13.25 -5.52
N GLY A 513 10.54 -13.63 -6.66
CA GLY A 513 11.97 -13.78 -6.86
C GLY A 513 12.37 -13.13 -8.17
N ALA A 514 13.54 -12.53 -8.21
CA ALA A 514 14.12 -11.92 -9.39
C ALA A 514 15.54 -12.43 -9.60
N ALA A 515 15.81 -13.03 -10.75
CA ALA A 515 17.13 -13.50 -11.13
C ALA A 515 17.70 -12.64 -12.25
N ILE A 516 18.98 -12.26 -12.11
CA ILE A 516 19.76 -11.61 -13.16
C ILE A 516 20.89 -12.54 -13.58
N GLY A 517 20.90 -12.91 -14.85
CA GLY A 517 21.95 -13.69 -15.48
C GLY A 517 22.67 -12.91 -16.57
N ALA A 518 23.72 -13.51 -17.13
CA ALA A 518 24.48 -12.92 -18.22
C ALA A 518 24.91 -13.93 -19.28
N LEU A 519 25.04 -13.44 -20.51
CA LEU A 519 25.74 -14.09 -21.60
C LEU A 519 27.02 -13.32 -21.92
N GLN A 520 28.10 -14.07 -22.14
CA GLN A 520 29.33 -13.49 -22.65
C GLN A 520 29.09 -12.87 -24.04
N ARG A 521 29.80 -11.78 -24.33
CA ARG A 521 29.73 -11.13 -25.64
C ARG A 521 30.11 -12.14 -26.74
N GLY A 522 29.24 -12.31 -27.74
CA GLY A 522 29.45 -13.24 -28.85
C GLY A 522 28.99 -14.68 -28.58
N ALA A 523 28.47 -15.00 -27.40
CA ALA A 523 27.79 -16.26 -27.16
C ALA A 523 26.48 -16.33 -27.96
N THR A 524 26.12 -17.53 -28.43
CA THR A 524 24.82 -17.78 -29.07
C THR A 524 23.70 -17.62 -28.05
N ILE A 525 22.75 -16.73 -28.35
CA ILE A 525 21.52 -16.58 -27.57
C ILE A 525 20.54 -17.67 -28.01
N LEU A 526 20.03 -18.44 -27.05
CA LEU A 526 19.06 -19.49 -27.32
C LEU A 526 17.62 -18.96 -27.12
N PRO A 527 16.62 -19.56 -27.79
CA PRO A 527 16.74 -20.57 -28.85
C PRO A 527 17.31 -19.99 -30.15
N ASP A 528 18.28 -20.70 -30.74
CA ASP A 528 18.76 -20.42 -32.09
C ASP A 528 17.84 -21.07 -33.12
N LYS A 529 16.72 -20.38 -33.39
CA LYS A 529 15.69 -20.83 -34.33
C LYS A 529 16.22 -21.07 -35.75
N SER A 530 17.32 -20.42 -36.11
CA SER A 530 17.92 -20.54 -37.45
C SER A 530 18.71 -21.83 -37.63
N ALA A 531 19.25 -22.37 -36.54
CA ALA A 531 19.97 -23.65 -36.52
C ALA A 531 19.04 -24.87 -36.44
N MET A 532 17.76 -24.69 -36.11
CA MET A 532 16.79 -25.78 -35.98
C MET A 532 16.34 -26.31 -37.36
N ALA A 533 16.27 -27.63 -37.49
CA ALA A 533 15.86 -28.31 -38.70
C ALA A 533 14.92 -29.49 -38.41
N GLU A 534 14.16 -29.90 -39.43
CA GLU A 534 13.42 -31.16 -39.38
C GLU A 534 14.38 -32.33 -39.11
N GLY A 535 13.98 -33.23 -38.21
CA GLY A 535 14.79 -34.35 -37.74
C GLY A 535 15.70 -34.05 -36.54
N ASP A 536 15.78 -32.80 -36.08
CA ASP A 536 16.40 -32.51 -34.79
C ASP A 536 15.69 -33.26 -33.65
N VAL A 537 16.45 -33.76 -32.69
CA VAL A 537 15.97 -34.61 -31.60
C VAL A 537 15.51 -33.75 -30.43
N LEU A 538 14.39 -34.15 -29.84
CA LEU A 538 13.88 -33.57 -28.59
C LEU A 538 14.32 -34.45 -27.42
N LEU A 539 15.11 -33.87 -26.52
CA LEU A 539 15.52 -34.53 -25.27
C LEU A 539 14.74 -33.94 -24.10
N GLY A 540 14.11 -34.78 -23.28
CA GLY A 540 13.41 -34.39 -22.06
C GLY A 540 14.22 -34.73 -20.82
N LEU A 541 14.31 -33.80 -19.87
CA LEU A 541 14.93 -34.01 -18.56
C LEU A 541 13.89 -34.28 -17.49
N GLU A 542 14.15 -35.29 -16.66
CA GLU A 542 13.24 -35.70 -15.58
C GLU A 542 12.94 -34.55 -14.62
N SER A 543 11.65 -34.37 -14.30
CA SER A 543 11.14 -33.46 -13.28
C SER A 543 11.20 -34.09 -11.88
N ASN A 544 11.05 -33.26 -10.84
CA ASN A 544 10.90 -33.73 -9.47
C ASN A 544 9.43 -33.51 -9.05
N GLY A 545 8.54 -34.32 -9.63
CA GLY A 545 7.09 -34.21 -9.43
C GLY A 545 6.46 -33.00 -10.15
N ALA A 546 5.47 -32.37 -9.51
CA ALA A 546 4.68 -31.28 -10.07
C ALA A 546 5.43 -29.94 -10.22
N HIS A 547 6.66 -29.85 -9.70
CA HIS A 547 7.41 -28.60 -9.62
C HIS A 547 6.59 -27.51 -8.90
N SER A 548 6.34 -26.36 -9.53
CA SER A 548 5.57 -25.24 -8.95
C SER A 548 4.27 -24.91 -9.70
N ASN A 549 3.79 -25.81 -10.58
CA ASN A 549 2.65 -25.54 -11.46
C ASN A 549 1.49 -26.52 -11.28
N GLY A 550 0.26 -26.06 -11.57
CA GLY A 550 -0.96 -26.88 -11.51
C GLY A 550 -1.47 -27.21 -10.10
N PHE A 551 -0.91 -26.60 -9.04
CA PHE A 551 -1.26 -26.90 -7.64
C PHE A 551 -2.71 -26.54 -7.28
N SER A 552 -3.32 -25.57 -7.95
CA SER A 552 -4.75 -25.28 -7.77
C SER A 552 -5.63 -26.47 -8.16
N LEU A 553 -5.30 -27.15 -9.27
CA LEU A 553 -6.02 -28.36 -9.70
C LEU A 553 -5.71 -29.55 -8.79
N ILE A 554 -4.43 -29.73 -8.40
CA ILE A 554 -4.03 -30.78 -7.44
C ILE A 554 -4.87 -30.68 -6.17
N ARG A 555 -4.92 -29.49 -5.57
CA ARG A 555 -5.70 -29.24 -4.34
C ARG A 555 -7.18 -29.54 -4.53
N LYS A 556 -7.76 -29.20 -5.69
CA LYS A 556 -9.17 -29.48 -5.98
C LYS A 556 -9.47 -30.98 -6.09
N ILE A 557 -8.56 -31.73 -6.72
CA ILE A 557 -8.66 -33.20 -6.83
C ILE A 557 -8.60 -33.84 -5.44
N LEU A 558 -7.64 -33.43 -4.61
CA LEU A 558 -7.51 -33.93 -3.23
C LEU A 558 -8.77 -33.66 -2.40
N GLU A 559 -9.30 -32.43 -2.47
CA GLU A 559 -10.54 -32.05 -1.79
C GLU A 559 -11.72 -32.94 -2.23
N THR A 560 -11.86 -33.19 -3.53
CA THR A 560 -12.96 -34.00 -4.09
C THR A 560 -12.82 -35.48 -3.73
N LYS A 561 -11.60 -35.96 -3.50
CA LYS A 561 -11.32 -37.32 -3.00
C LYS A 561 -11.32 -37.42 -1.47
N GLY A 562 -11.51 -36.32 -0.76
CA GLY A 562 -11.47 -36.29 0.70
C GLY A 562 -10.11 -36.70 1.28
N LEU A 563 -9.01 -36.44 0.55
CA LEU A 563 -7.66 -36.82 0.92
C LEU A 563 -6.92 -35.62 1.54
N SER A 564 -6.46 -35.76 2.79
CA SER A 564 -5.73 -34.73 3.52
C SER A 564 -4.24 -34.73 3.17
N PHE A 565 -3.56 -33.59 3.38
CA PHE A 565 -2.11 -33.48 3.20
C PHE A 565 -1.30 -34.35 4.19
N HIS A 566 -1.91 -34.69 5.34
CA HIS A 566 -1.28 -35.52 6.37
C HIS A 566 -1.52 -37.03 6.17
N ASP A 567 -2.42 -37.42 5.25
CA ASP A 567 -2.64 -38.83 4.94
C ASP A 567 -1.44 -39.42 4.20
N THR A 568 -1.25 -40.73 4.32
CA THR A 568 -0.29 -41.47 3.48
C THR A 568 -0.63 -41.26 2.01
N ALA A 569 0.36 -40.86 1.21
CA ALA A 569 0.16 -40.63 -0.21
C ALA A 569 -0.23 -41.93 -0.93
N PRO A 570 -1.35 -42.02 -1.65
CA PRO A 570 -1.74 -43.23 -2.39
C PRO A 570 -0.71 -43.70 -3.43
N TRP A 571 0.17 -42.79 -3.87
CA TRP A 571 1.23 -43.04 -4.84
C TRP A 571 2.62 -43.24 -4.22
N SER A 572 2.76 -43.22 -2.88
CA SER A 572 4.04 -43.40 -2.19
C SER A 572 3.84 -44.25 -0.93
N THR A 573 4.76 -45.19 -0.67
CA THR A 573 4.64 -46.08 0.50
C THR A 573 5.14 -45.44 1.80
N ASN A 574 5.91 -44.35 1.72
CA ASN A 574 6.71 -43.85 2.84
C ASN A 574 6.51 -42.36 3.14
N GLU A 575 5.66 -41.68 2.38
CA GLU A 575 5.47 -40.23 2.49
C GLU A 575 3.99 -39.87 2.68
N SER A 576 3.73 -38.75 3.37
CA SER A 576 2.42 -38.13 3.33
C SER A 576 2.18 -37.43 1.99
N VAL A 577 0.91 -37.19 1.65
CA VAL A 577 0.50 -36.43 0.46
C VAL A 577 1.22 -35.09 0.39
N GLY A 578 1.21 -34.32 1.48
CA GLY A 578 1.83 -33.01 1.56
C GLY A 578 3.35 -33.07 1.40
N THR A 579 4.01 -34.05 2.02
CA THR A 579 5.47 -34.21 1.91
C THR A 579 5.89 -34.52 0.47
N SER A 580 5.17 -35.42 -0.20
CA SER A 580 5.43 -35.80 -1.59
C SER A 580 5.19 -34.63 -2.56
N LEU A 581 4.12 -33.86 -2.35
CA LEU A 581 3.80 -32.69 -3.18
C LEU A 581 4.71 -31.48 -2.93
N LEU A 582 5.39 -31.43 -1.79
CA LEU A 582 6.41 -30.43 -1.46
C LEU A 582 7.82 -30.80 -1.98
N ALA A 583 7.96 -31.84 -2.81
CA ALA A 583 9.20 -32.09 -3.54
C ALA A 583 9.65 -30.82 -4.29
N PRO A 584 10.87 -30.30 -4.06
CA PRO A 584 11.30 -29.03 -4.62
C PRO A 584 11.50 -29.15 -6.13
N THR A 585 11.21 -28.07 -6.85
CA THR A 585 11.45 -27.93 -8.29
C THR A 585 12.93 -28.14 -8.57
N LYS A 586 13.20 -28.91 -9.63
CA LYS A 586 14.57 -29.26 -10.01
C LYS A 586 15.25 -28.06 -10.69
N ILE A 587 16.50 -27.78 -10.31
CA ILE A 587 17.31 -26.71 -10.90
C ILE A 587 18.24 -27.32 -11.95
N TYR A 588 18.09 -26.93 -13.22
CA TYR A 588 18.82 -27.53 -14.35
C TYR A 588 20.04 -26.72 -14.80
N VAL A 589 20.39 -25.65 -14.10
CA VAL A 589 21.34 -24.62 -14.58
C VAL A 589 22.71 -25.17 -14.94
N LYS A 590 23.38 -25.86 -14.02
CA LYS A 590 24.75 -26.36 -14.22
C LYS A 590 24.87 -27.34 -15.41
N PRO A 591 24.07 -28.41 -15.50
CA PRO A 591 24.14 -29.33 -16.64
C PRO A 591 23.82 -28.64 -17.97
N LEU A 592 22.83 -27.74 -18.00
CA LEU A 592 22.44 -27.05 -19.23
C LEU A 592 23.49 -26.05 -19.70
N LEU A 593 24.11 -25.28 -18.79
CA LEU A 593 25.21 -24.38 -19.15
C LEU A 593 26.41 -25.17 -19.69
N ALA A 594 26.73 -26.34 -19.11
CA ALA A 594 27.82 -27.19 -19.60
C ALA A 594 27.57 -27.67 -21.04
N ALA A 595 26.33 -28.05 -21.37
CA ALA A 595 25.94 -28.45 -22.72
C ALA A 595 25.88 -27.26 -23.70
N ALA A 596 25.29 -26.14 -23.29
CA ALA A 596 25.14 -24.94 -24.11
C ALA A 596 26.50 -24.32 -24.48
N ARG A 597 27.46 -24.26 -23.54
CA ARG A 597 28.83 -23.77 -23.79
C ARG A 597 29.60 -24.62 -24.80
N LYS A 598 29.25 -25.89 -24.98
CA LYS A 598 29.80 -26.77 -26.01
C LYS A 598 29.08 -26.66 -27.36
N GLY A 599 28.07 -25.78 -27.48
CA GLY A 599 27.29 -25.60 -28.70
C GLY A 599 26.41 -26.81 -29.05
N LEU A 600 26.08 -27.66 -28.08
CA LEU A 600 25.32 -28.88 -28.33
C LEU A 600 23.81 -28.64 -28.47
N ILE A 601 23.31 -27.55 -27.88
CA ILE A 601 21.89 -27.23 -27.76
C ILE A 601 21.51 -26.12 -28.75
N LYS A 602 20.41 -26.33 -29.47
CA LYS A 602 19.81 -25.34 -30.39
C LYS A 602 18.66 -24.56 -29.77
N GLY A 603 17.98 -25.14 -28.78
CA GLY A 603 16.93 -24.46 -28.03
C GLY A 603 16.51 -25.25 -26.80
N MET A 604 15.85 -24.57 -25.87
CA MET A 604 15.37 -25.14 -24.63
C MET A 604 13.98 -24.60 -24.30
N ALA A 605 13.16 -25.42 -23.65
CA ALA A 605 11.87 -25.04 -23.09
C ALA A 605 11.76 -25.56 -21.66
N HIS A 606 11.62 -24.64 -20.71
CA HIS A 606 11.28 -24.95 -19.33
C HIS A 606 9.78 -25.27 -19.25
N ILE A 607 9.43 -26.45 -18.72
CA ILE A 607 8.06 -26.95 -18.75
C ILE A 607 7.33 -26.54 -17.47
N THR A 608 6.57 -25.44 -17.56
CA THR A 608 5.87 -24.80 -16.44
C THR A 608 4.35 -24.79 -16.68
N GLY A 609 3.65 -23.69 -16.36
CA GLY A 609 2.23 -23.51 -16.68
C GLY A 609 2.01 -23.64 -18.18
N GLY A 610 0.94 -24.33 -18.59
CA GLY A 610 0.70 -24.67 -20.00
C GLY A 610 1.41 -25.96 -20.46
N GLY A 611 2.21 -26.58 -19.59
CA GLY A 611 2.74 -27.94 -19.77
C GLY A 611 3.58 -28.07 -21.03
N LEU A 612 3.55 -29.26 -21.64
CA LEU A 612 4.32 -29.55 -22.87
C LEU A 612 3.80 -28.74 -24.06
N LEU A 613 2.47 -28.65 -24.17
CA LEU A 613 1.80 -28.10 -25.36
C LEU A 613 2.00 -26.59 -25.51
N GLU A 614 2.10 -25.82 -24.43
CA GLU A 614 2.29 -24.37 -24.54
C GLU A 614 3.75 -23.93 -24.44
N ASN A 615 4.62 -24.68 -23.77
CA ASN A 615 6.00 -24.26 -23.53
C ASN A 615 6.94 -24.64 -24.69
N ILE A 616 6.81 -25.84 -25.26
CA ILE A 616 7.68 -26.28 -26.36
C ILE A 616 7.54 -25.38 -27.60
N PRO A 617 6.33 -25.01 -28.08
CA PRO A 617 6.20 -24.15 -29.25
C PRO A 617 6.90 -22.79 -29.15
N ARG A 618 7.05 -22.23 -27.94
CA ARG A 618 7.68 -20.91 -27.73
C ARG A 618 9.12 -20.87 -28.24
N MET A 619 9.84 -21.99 -28.15
CA MET A 619 11.22 -22.08 -28.62
C MET A 619 11.37 -22.35 -30.13
N LEU A 620 10.31 -22.77 -30.83
CA LEU A 620 10.40 -23.23 -32.22
C LEU A 620 10.29 -22.09 -33.25
N PRO A 621 10.86 -22.23 -34.46
CA PRO A 621 10.51 -21.40 -35.61
C PRO A 621 9.11 -21.74 -36.14
N ALA A 622 8.48 -20.81 -36.86
CA ALA A 622 7.13 -20.98 -37.40
C ALA A 622 7.01 -22.15 -38.41
N THR A 623 8.11 -22.63 -38.96
CA THR A 623 8.16 -23.69 -39.97
C THR A 623 8.24 -25.10 -39.37
N LEU A 624 8.51 -25.24 -38.07
CA LEU A 624 8.70 -26.52 -37.40
C LEU A 624 7.65 -26.73 -36.30
N ALA A 625 7.40 -28.00 -36.00
CA ALA A 625 6.55 -28.47 -34.92
C ALA A 625 7.29 -29.54 -34.11
N ALA A 626 6.95 -29.69 -32.83
CA ALA A 626 7.42 -30.78 -32.00
C ALA A 626 6.49 -32.00 -32.14
N ASN A 627 7.06 -33.16 -32.42
CA ASN A 627 6.33 -34.43 -32.43
C ASN A 627 6.89 -35.34 -31.33
N LEU A 628 6.13 -35.45 -30.23
CA LEU A 628 6.47 -36.22 -29.05
C LEU A 628 5.79 -37.59 -29.05
N ASP A 629 6.42 -38.57 -28.40
CA ASP A 629 5.84 -39.89 -28.14
C ASP A 629 5.78 -40.16 -26.64
N ALA A 630 4.56 -40.12 -26.08
CA ALA A 630 4.27 -40.34 -24.66
C ALA A 630 4.83 -41.66 -24.09
N LYS A 631 5.13 -42.66 -24.93
CA LYS A 631 5.70 -43.96 -24.51
C LYS A 631 7.17 -43.89 -24.13
N THR A 632 7.86 -42.78 -24.43
CA THR A 632 9.32 -42.68 -24.35
C THR A 632 9.85 -42.23 -22.99
N TRP A 633 8.97 -41.82 -22.06
CA TRP A 633 9.34 -41.54 -20.67
C TRP A 633 8.28 -42.06 -19.70
N PRO A 634 8.69 -42.42 -18.46
CA PRO A 634 7.74 -42.83 -17.43
C PRO A 634 7.03 -41.61 -16.84
N VAL A 635 5.71 -41.68 -16.71
CA VAL A 635 4.93 -40.70 -15.93
C VAL A 635 5.08 -41.01 -14.43
N PRO A 636 5.50 -40.04 -13.59
CA PRO A 636 5.56 -40.21 -12.14
C PRO A 636 4.25 -40.69 -11.52
N ALA A 637 4.35 -41.53 -10.49
CA ALA A 637 3.19 -42.15 -9.84
C ALA A 637 2.17 -41.11 -9.31
N VAL A 638 2.66 -39.98 -8.77
CA VAL A 638 1.81 -38.86 -8.33
C VAL A 638 0.91 -38.36 -9.45
N PHE A 639 1.42 -38.23 -10.67
CA PHE A 639 0.64 -37.74 -11.79
C PHE A 639 -0.33 -38.77 -12.34
N LYS A 640 0.06 -40.05 -12.37
CA LYS A 640 -0.86 -41.14 -12.73
C LYS A 640 -2.08 -41.13 -11.81
N TRP A 641 -1.82 -41.06 -10.50
CA TRP A 641 -2.90 -40.98 -9.51
C TRP A 641 -3.74 -39.71 -9.69
N LEU A 642 -3.13 -38.53 -9.86
CA LEU A 642 -3.86 -37.28 -10.05
C LEU A 642 -4.74 -37.30 -11.31
N LYS A 643 -4.23 -37.87 -12.41
CA LYS A 643 -4.96 -38.02 -13.65
C LYS A 643 -6.18 -38.90 -13.49
N GLU A 644 -6.00 -40.09 -12.90
CA GLU A 644 -7.09 -41.04 -12.63
C GLU A 644 -8.11 -40.45 -11.65
N ALA A 645 -7.64 -39.92 -10.51
CA ALA A 645 -8.49 -39.34 -9.48
C ALA A 645 -9.30 -38.14 -10.01
N GLY A 646 -8.68 -37.27 -10.80
CA GLY A 646 -9.33 -36.10 -11.37
C GLY A 646 -10.17 -36.37 -12.62
N GLY A 647 -10.10 -37.57 -13.21
CA GLY A 647 -10.73 -37.84 -14.51
C GLY A 647 -10.20 -36.92 -15.61
N ILE A 648 -8.88 -36.65 -15.62
CA ILE A 648 -8.28 -35.62 -16.48
C ILE A 648 -8.00 -36.19 -17.88
N GLU A 649 -8.59 -35.55 -18.89
CA GLU A 649 -8.36 -35.85 -20.30
C GLU A 649 -6.87 -35.73 -20.69
N ASN A 650 -6.44 -36.50 -21.69
CA ASN A 650 -5.02 -36.57 -22.10
C ASN A 650 -4.44 -35.22 -22.53
N VAL A 651 -5.21 -34.44 -23.29
CA VAL A 651 -4.80 -33.11 -23.74
C VAL A 651 -4.70 -32.15 -22.56
N GLU A 652 -5.66 -32.16 -21.64
CA GLU A 652 -5.64 -31.30 -20.46
C GLU A 652 -4.48 -31.67 -19.51
N PHE A 653 -4.17 -32.97 -19.40
CA PHE A 653 -3.05 -33.47 -18.60
C PHE A 653 -1.69 -32.96 -19.12
N SER A 654 -1.48 -32.99 -20.44
CA SER A 654 -0.26 -32.47 -21.08
C SER A 654 -0.17 -30.94 -21.12
N ARG A 655 -1.32 -30.25 -21.03
CA ARG A 655 -1.40 -28.79 -20.93
C ARG A 655 -1.26 -28.28 -19.50
N THR A 656 -1.64 -29.06 -18.50
CA THR A 656 -1.63 -28.60 -17.10
C THR A 656 -0.30 -28.87 -16.42
N TRP A 657 0.27 -30.07 -16.63
CA TRP A 657 1.45 -30.52 -15.91
C TRP A 657 2.59 -30.89 -16.85
N ASN A 658 3.78 -31.00 -16.26
CA ASN A 658 5.02 -31.36 -16.95
C ASN A 658 5.10 -32.86 -17.33
N THR A 659 4.14 -33.68 -16.87
CA THR A 659 4.00 -35.13 -17.10
C THR A 659 5.26 -35.98 -16.79
N GLY A 660 6.20 -35.45 -16.01
CA GLY A 660 7.46 -36.09 -15.70
C GLY A 660 8.69 -35.41 -16.32
N ILE A 661 8.52 -34.47 -17.25
CA ILE A 661 9.60 -33.79 -17.96
C ILE A 661 9.63 -32.30 -17.62
N GLY A 662 10.65 -31.85 -16.88
CA GLY A 662 10.76 -30.46 -16.43
C GLY A 662 11.44 -29.52 -17.42
N MET A 663 12.23 -30.06 -18.35
CA MET A 663 12.96 -29.30 -19.36
C MET A 663 13.02 -30.09 -20.66
N VAL A 664 12.85 -29.41 -21.80
CA VAL A 664 12.98 -30.02 -23.14
C VAL A 664 14.05 -29.28 -23.94
N LEU A 665 14.93 -30.03 -24.60
CA LEU A 665 16.04 -29.52 -25.39
C LEU A 665 15.86 -29.92 -26.86
N VAL A 666 16.19 -29.00 -27.77
CA VAL A 666 16.37 -29.29 -29.20
C VAL A 666 17.87 -29.46 -29.46
N VAL A 667 18.25 -30.61 -30.00
CA VAL A 667 19.64 -30.92 -30.40
C VAL A 667 19.67 -31.53 -31.79
N SER A 668 20.79 -31.41 -32.51
CA SER A 668 20.95 -32.17 -33.76
C SER A 668 20.98 -33.68 -33.48
N ALA A 669 20.56 -34.47 -34.47
CA ALA A 669 20.65 -35.93 -34.39
C ALA A 669 22.08 -36.42 -34.05
N ASP A 670 23.11 -35.78 -34.62
CA ASP A 670 24.52 -36.12 -34.37
C ASP A 670 24.97 -35.78 -32.94
N ASN A 671 24.41 -34.71 -32.35
CA ASN A 671 24.77 -34.27 -31.00
C ASN A 671 23.94 -34.96 -29.91
N ALA A 672 22.86 -35.67 -30.26
CA ALA A 672 21.93 -36.24 -29.30
C ALA A 672 22.63 -37.14 -28.28
N LYS A 673 23.46 -38.11 -28.73
CA LYS A 673 24.19 -39.02 -27.84
C LYS A 673 25.20 -38.29 -26.95
N ALA A 674 25.96 -37.35 -27.52
CA ALA A 674 26.96 -36.59 -26.77
C ALA A 674 26.31 -35.69 -25.72
N THR A 675 25.16 -35.10 -26.05
CA THR A 675 24.38 -34.27 -25.11
C THR A 675 23.82 -35.12 -23.98
N THR A 676 23.20 -36.26 -24.30
CA THR A 676 22.69 -37.20 -23.29
C THR A 676 23.79 -37.63 -22.32
N ALA A 677 24.94 -38.10 -22.82
CA ALA A 677 26.04 -38.55 -21.98
C ALA A 677 26.57 -37.44 -21.05
N LEU A 678 26.68 -36.20 -21.54
CA LEU A 678 27.11 -35.07 -20.73
C LEU A 678 26.12 -34.72 -19.62
N LEU A 679 24.82 -34.77 -19.91
CA LEU A 679 23.78 -34.47 -18.93
C LEU A 679 23.69 -35.58 -17.89
N GLU A 680 23.82 -36.85 -18.29
CA GLU A 680 23.87 -38.00 -17.38
C GLU A 680 25.12 -37.98 -16.48
N GLU A 681 26.27 -37.50 -16.98
CA GLU A 681 27.47 -37.27 -16.16
C GLU A 681 27.21 -36.24 -15.04
N HIS A 682 26.31 -35.27 -15.28
CA HIS A 682 25.87 -34.32 -14.27
C HIS A 682 24.73 -34.85 -13.38
N GLY A 683 24.33 -36.12 -13.53
CA GLY A 683 23.28 -36.77 -12.74
C GLY A 683 21.86 -36.53 -13.24
N GLU A 684 21.69 -36.01 -14.45
CA GLU A 684 20.36 -35.89 -15.07
C GLU A 684 19.89 -37.23 -15.65
N LYS A 685 18.60 -37.51 -15.56
CA LYS A 685 17.98 -38.56 -16.37
C LYS A 685 17.41 -37.94 -17.63
N VAL A 686 17.80 -38.47 -18.78
CA VAL A 686 17.49 -37.93 -20.10
C VAL A 686 16.66 -38.92 -20.90
N TYR A 687 15.58 -38.46 -21.49
CA TYR A 687 14.73 -39.24 -22.38
C TYR A 687 14.77 -38.64 -23.78
N SER A 688 14.90 -39.48 -24.81
CA SER A 688 14.65 -39.03 -26.19
C SER A 688 13.14 -39.05 -26.43
N ILE A 689 12.50 -37.88 -26.30
CA ILE A 689 11.04 -37.79 -26.21
C ILE A 689 10.34 -37.57 -27.55
N GLY A 690 11.10 -37.25 -28.60
CA GLY A 690 10.55 -36.99 -29.92
C GLY A 690 11.56 -36.34 -30.87
N ALA A 691 11.03 -35.70 -31.91
CA ALA A 691 11.82 -34.96 -32.88
C ALA A 691 11.04 -33.77 -33.43
N LEU A 692 11.76 -32.81 -34.03
CA LEU A 692 11.16 -31.74 -34.82
C LEU A 692 10.71 -32.26 -36.18
N THR A 693 9.49 -31.88 -36.57
CA THR A 693 8.91 -32.18 -37.87
C THR A 693 8.53 -30.88 -38.58
N LYS A 694 8.30 -30.94 -39.90
CA LYS A 694 7.71 -29.82 -40.62
C LYS A 694 6.33 -29.49 -40.04
N ARG A 695 6.06 -28.20 -39.79
CA ARG A 695 4.74 -27.75 -39.34
C ARG A 695 3.73 -27.84 -40.49
N VAL A 696 2.57 -28.42 -40.20
CA VAL A 696 1.40 -28.42 -41.10
C VAL A 696 0.30 -27.59 -40.47
N ASP A 697 -0.21 -28.03 -39.30
CA ASP A 697 -1.25 -27.34 -38.53
C ASP A 697 -0.75 -27.03 -37.11
N ASP A 698 -0.70 -28.04 -36.24
CA ASP A 698 -0.27 -27.93 -34.84
C ASP A 698 1.24 -27.70 -34.69
N ASP A 699 1.67 -26.94 -33.67
CA ASP A 699 3.08 -26.71 -33.33
C ASP A 699 3.64 -27.70 -32.30
N CYS A 700 2.79 -28.42 -31.56
CA CYS A 700 3.22 -29.49 -30.68
C CYS A 700 2.18 -30.62 -30.67
N ASN A 701 2.58 -31.79 -31.16
CA ASN A 701 1.77 -33.00 -31.18
C ASN A 701 2.35 -34.02 -30.20
N VAL A 702 1.52 -34.56 -29.31
CA VAL A 702 1.90 -35.67 -28.43
C VAL A 702 1.10 -36.90 -28.82
N ARG A 703 1.81 -37.92 -29.32
CA ARG A 703 1.21 -39.20 -29.69
C ARG A 703 1.21 -40.17 -28.52
N ASN A 704 0.34 -41.16 -28.59
CA ASN A 704 0.25 -42.28 -27.65
C ASN A 704 -0.09 -41.89 -26.19
N MET A 705 -0.82 -40.79 -25.99
CA MET A 705 -1.14 -40.29 -24.65
C MET A 705 -2.01 -41.25 -23.82
N GLU A 706 -2.65 -42.24 -24.45
CA GLU A 706 -3.39 -43.30 -23.75
C GLU A 706 -2.54 -44.09 -22.76
N ILE A 707 -1.21 -44.13 -22.93
CA ILE A 707 -0.30 -44.83 -22.02
C ILE A 707 -0.13 -44.14 -20.65
N TRP A 708 -0.62 -42.90 -20.53
CA TRP A 708 -0.54 -42.14 -19.28
C TRP A 708 -1.71 -42.42 -18.33
N GLY A 709 -2.75 -43.12 -18.80
CA GLY A 709 -3.91 -43.57 -18.01
C GLY A 709 -3.67 -44.91 -17.35
#